data_AF-A0A4Q5U649-F1
#
_entry.id   AF-A0A4Q5U649-F1
#
_cell.length_a   1.000
_cell.length_b   1.000
_cell.length_c   1.000
_cell.angle_alpha   90.00
_cell.angle_beta   90.00
_cell.angle_gamma   90.00
#
_symmetry.space_group_name_H-M   'P 1'
#
loop_
_entity.id
_entity.type
_entity.pdbx_description
1 polymer ?
#
loop_
_entity_poly.entity_id
_entity_poly.type
_entity_poly.pdbx_seq_one_letter_code
_entity_poly.pdbx_strand_id
1 'polypeptide(L)'
;MRYIFFIACVIISTDSISQSNRRTRTSLDHNWLFALGHAANAEKDFNYSLTNLFSKSGNAKNTAIDPSFVDTGWRKLDLPHDWAAELPFVNSINFDHASHGYKSVGGAFPATSIGWYRKKFEVNAADSGQRFRVVFDGVYRDAKIWLNGFYLGNNMSGYVGVSYDVTDYINFRGPNTLVVRADASQYEGWFYEGAGIYRHTWLETYPNQHIAEDGVFARTVVSGKNAVVKVSTTIQNNGLLFSKATVSFLLTDRDGRVVAKSGSKQLSTQPGQSVVADLEVNIKNFRQWSLEDPYLYRVVTTVQSENGAVDEVKQRIGIRTIDINEKGFFLNGKHVKLLGTNNHQDHAGLGSALPDYMHYYRIGLLKNMGSNAYRTSHHAPNTELLDACDSLGMLVMDEQRLLNSSPEYMDQFTRLIKRDRNHPSVFMWSIANEEGWIQTTSYGKRIAQTLVAKQKELDPTRTSTYAADLPNVFKGVNEVIPVRGFNYRQFAVADYHASHPTHPIIGTEMGSTVTTRGVYTKDSLRGYLPDQDITAPWWASRAEEWWSLAAVNDYWAGGFIWTGFDYRGEPTPFQWPNISSHFGVMDVCGFPKNIYYYYQSWWTDKDVLHISANWNRVQTWGVKKDSVDVWVNSNADNVEMFLNGKSLGKKDMPRNGHLNWMVNYEPGTLEAVAYKKGRKLVSQLQTTDPAHEVLIVPYKTTLLADGKDVSVINVKVVDKQGREVPDADNLIRFKIEGDAKIIGVGNGDPSSHEPDKCADGVWQRRLFNGKCQVIVQAGRNAGIIKFVASSTGLQQGGTDIITVSDVNAATITNNKKFDLTAEQARPRLVDKMLGADISFLPELEAKGIRFSDNGVKKDAIAILKEHGFNYIRLRIFNDPAADSGYSPGKGFCDLANTLRMAKRVKDAGLKLLLDFHYSDTWADPGKQFKPAIWKGSGFETLEQQLFDFTTQVMTALKAQGTVPDMVQVGNEINHGIVWPDGNIMNPDQLARLIKAGTSAVKRISPEVVMMLHVALGGQHDESAGFVDHMLARGVHFDVIGESYYPMWHGTPDDLRDNLASLSRKYDKDVIVVEYSQLKDLVNRIAFDVPGGRGKGTCIWEPLSTWESFFDKTGKSNELLLKYDVISKQFIR
;
A
#
# COMPACT_ATOMS: atom_id res chain seq x y z
N MET A 1 -65.60 32.63 -39.63
CA MET A 1 -65.13 33.46 -38.51
C MET A 1 -64.39 32.53 -37.53
N ARG A 2 -63.25 32.97 -37.01
CA ARG A 2 -62.09 32.21 -36.49
C ARG A 2 -62.38 31.17 -35.38
N TYR A 3 -61.70 30.02 -35.50
CA TYR A 3 -61.32 29.13 -34.37
C TYR A 3 -59.81 29.28 -34.11
N ILE A 4 -59.44 29.35 -32.83
CA ILE A 4 -58.08 29.42 -32.28
C ILE A 4 -57.76 28.06 -31.64
N PHE A 5 -56.63 27.45 -31.99
CA PHE A 5 -56.01 26.35 -31.27
C PHE A 5 -54.66 26.82 -30.73
N PHE A 6 -54.46 26.67 -29.42
CA PHE A 6 -53.23 27.00 -28.69
C PHE A 6 -52.22 25.84 -28.83
N ILE A 7 -51.00 26.16 -29.29
CA ILE A 7 -49.84 25.26 -29.25
C ILE A 7 -49.03 25.60 -28.00
N ALA A 8 -48.90 24.64 -27.08
CA ALA A 8 -47.95 24.72 -25.97
C ALA A 8 -46.65 24.02 -26.38
N CYS A 9 -45.57 24.78 -26.54
CA CYS A 9 -44.21 24.26 -26.69
C CYS A 9 -43.70 23.76 -25.34
N VAL A 10 -43.60 22.44 -25.20
CA VAL A 10 -42.80 21.80 -24.14
C VAL A 10 -41.37 21.69 -24.65
N ILE A 11 -40.47 22.51 -24.11
CA ILE A 11 -39.02 22.35 -24.29
C ILE A 11 -38.58 21.29 -23.27
N ILE A 12 -38.47 20.04 -23.72
CA ILE A 12 -37.76 19.00 -22.98
C ILE A 12 -36.27 19.26 -23.17
N SER A 13 -35.58 19.53 -22.08
CA SER A 13 -34.12 19.56 -21.98
C SER A 13 -33.52 18.28 -22.55
N THR A 14 -32.68 18.41 -23.58
CA THR A 14 -32.01 17.29 -24.26
C THR A 14 -30.89 16.62 -23.44
N ASP A 15 -30.57 17.14 -22.25
CA ASP A 15 -29.47 16.62 -21.43
C ASP A 15 -29.82 15.30 -20.71
N SER A 16 -31.10 15.02 -20.46
CA SER A 16 -31.54 13.82 -19.73
C SER A 16 -31.62 12.55 -20.60
N ILE A 17 -31.67 12.66 -21.93
CA ILE A 17 -31.67 11.50 -22.85
C ILE A 17 -30.22 11.05 -23.17
N SER A 18 -29.21 11.90 -22.91
CA SER A 18 -27.81 11.59 -23.23
C SER A 18 -27.14 10.60 -22.25
N GLN A 19 -27.68 10.40 -21.04
CA GLN A 19 -27.04 9.53 -20.04
C GLN A 19 -27.36 8.04 -20.20
N SER A 20 -28.53 7.66 -20.74
CA SER A 20 -28.96 6.25 -20.82
C SER A 20 -28.17 5.39 -21.82
N ASN A 21 -27.38 6.01 -22.70
CA ASN A 21 -26.72 5.32 -23.82
C ASN A 21 -25.20 5.19 -23.66
N ARG A 22 -24.66 5.33 -22.45
CA ARG A 22 -23.22 5.19 -22.16
C ARG A 22 -22.91 3.88 -21.47
N ARG A 23 -21.68 3.39 -21.65
CA ARG A 23 -21.19 2.24 -20.89
C ARG A 23 -21.10 2.57 -19.40
N THR A 24 -21.55 1.63 -18.58
CA THR A 24 -21.37 1.66 -17.13
C THR A 24 -20.81 0.32 -16.65
N ARG A 25 -20.00 0.35 -15.60
CA ARG A 25 -19.53 -0.83 -14.87
C ARG A 25 -19.87 -0.64 -13.41
N THR A 26 -20.75 -1.47 -12.88
CA THR A 26 -21.28 -1.38 -11.52
C THR A 26 -20.82 -2.60 -10.73
N SER A 27 -20.25 -2.40 -9.55
CA SER A 27 -19.86 -3.52 -8.67
C SER A 27 -21.10 -4.28 -8.22
N LEU A 28 -21.03 -5.60 -8.31
CA LEU A 28 -22.01 -6.53 -7.76
C LEU A 28 -21.54 -7.12 -6.42
N ASP A 29 -20.48 -6.62 -5.80
CA ASP A 29 -19.85 -7.27 -4.65
C ASP A 29 -20.72 -7.32 -3.40
N HIS A 30 -21.68 -6.41 -3.25
CA HIS A 30 -22.41 -6.26 -1.99
C HIS A 30 -23.69 -7.10 -1.89
N ASN A 31 -24.07 -7.51 -0.70
CA ASN A 31 -25.34 -8.18 -0.39
C ASN A 31 -25.54 -9.52 -1.12
N TRP A 32 -24.52 -10.37 -1.17
CA TRP A 32 -24.66 -11.76 -1.58
C TRP A 32 -25.22 -12.61 -0.45
N LEU A 33 -25.89 -13.70 -0.83
CA LEU A 33 -26.25 -14.80 0.05
C LEU A 33 -25.32 -15.97 -0.24
N PHE A 34 -24.82 -16.61 0.81
CA PHE A 34 -23.90 -17.73 0.74
C PHE A 34 -24.36 -18.90 1.59
N ALA A 35 -24.19 -20.11 1.06
CA ALA A 35 -24.32 -21.35 1.82
C ALA A 35 -23.34 -22.41 1.31
N LEU A 36 -22.90 -23.28 2.21
CA LEU A 36 -22.16 -24.48 1.84
C LEU A 36 -23.11 -25.49 1.19
N GLY A 37 -22.66 -26.08 0.08
CA GLY A 37 -23.26 -27.25 -0.54
C GLY A 37 -22.56 -28.53 -0.09
N HIS A 38 -22.62 -29.58 -0.91
CA HIS A 38 -21.95 -30.85 -0.57
C HIS A 38 -21.49 -31.63 -1.81
N ALA A 39 -20.19 -31.90 -1.94
CA ALA A 39 -19.63 -32.52 -3.14
C ALA A 39 -20.09 -33.97 -3.39
N ALA A 40 -20.41 -34.71 -2.32
CA ALA A 40 -20.78 -36.13 -2.38
C ALA A 40 -22.24 -36.46 -2.02
N ASN A 41 -23.10 -35.47 -1.81
CA ASN A 41 -24.50 -35.70 -1.42
C ASN A 41 -25.38 -34.64 -2.09
N ALA A 42 -26.12 -35.06 -3.10
CA ALA A 42 -26.88 -34.15 -3.95
C ALA A 42 -28.05 -33.45 -3.22
N GLU A 43 -28.66 -34.08 -2.20
CA GLU A 43 -29.71 -33.44 -1.39
C GLU A 43 -29.15 -32.27 -0.58
N LYS A 44 -27.95 -32.46 -0.01
CA LYS A 44 -27.20 -31.41 0.69
C LYS A 44 -26.53 -30.40 -0.25
N ASP A 45 -26.49 -30.69 -1.55
CA ASP A 45 -26.08 -29.77 -2.61
C ASP A 45 -27.28 -29.12 -3.32
N PHE A 46 -28.33 -28.83 -2.54
CA PHE A 46 -29.56 -28.20 -3.00
C PHE A 46 -30.20 -28.90 -4.21
N ASN A 47 -30.20 -30.23 -4.20
CA ASN A 47 -30.77 -31.11 -5.23
C ASN A 47 -30.19 -30.90 -6.65
N TYR A 48 -29.01 -30.29 -6.77
CA TYR A 48 -28.38 -29.94 -8.05
C TYR A 48 -28.32 -31.15 -9.01
N SER A 49 -27.87 -32.30 -8.51
CA SER A 49 -27.75 -33.53 -9.30
C SER A 49 -28.97 -34.45 -9.26
N LEU A 50 -30.08 -34.03 -8.62
CA LEU A 50 -31.33 -34.78 -8.54
C LEU A 50 -32.42 -34.24 -9.48
N THR A 51 -32.24 -33.01 -9.98
CA THR A 51 -33.22 -32.31 -10.82
C THR A 51 -32.75 -32.27 -12.27
N ASN A 52 -33.68 -32.46 -13.22
CA ASN A 52 -33.39 -32.39 -14.65
C ASN A 52 -33.33 -30.93 -15.16
N LEU A 53 -32.21 -30.25 -14.88
CA LEU A 53 -31.99 -28.82 -15.15
C LEU A 53 -31.93 -28.45 -16.64
N PHE A 54 -31.51 -29.38 -17.51
CA PHE A 54 -31.20 -29.06 -18.91
C PHE A 54 -32.30 -29.48 -19.90
N SER A 55 -33.39 -30.08 -19.41
CA SER A 55 -34.50 -30.49 -20.28
C SER A 55 -35.40 -29.34 -20.76
N LYS A 56 -35.43 -28.21 -20.02
CA LYS A 56 -36.24 -27.02 -20.31
C LYS A 56 -35.48 -25.77 -19.83
N SER A 57 -35.16 -24.85 -20.75
CA SER A 57 -34.46 -23.60 -20.43
C SER A 57 -35.17 -22.79 -19.35
N GLY A 58 -34.42 -22.31 -18.37
CA GLY A 58 -34.95 -21.49 -17.27
C GLY A 58 -35.67 -22.26 -16.15
N ASN A 59 -35.97 -23.56 -16.33
CA ASN A 59 -36.63 -24.35 -15.30
C ASN A 59 -35.61 -24.98 -14.34
N ALA A 60 -35.63 -24.57 -13.08
CA ALA A 60 -34.74 -25.09 -12.05
C ALA A 60 -35.44 -25.42 -10.72
N LYS A 61 -36.75 -25.72 -10.79
CA LYS A 61 -37.60 -26.01 -9.62
C LYS A 61 -36.94 -27.02 -8.68
N ASN A 62 -37.13 -26.81 -7.38
CA ASN A 62 -36.58 -27.63 -6.28
C ASN A 62 -35.06 -27.55 -6.09
N THR A 63 -34.37 -26.62 -6.76
CA THR A 63 -32.94 -26.36 -6.56
C THR A 63 -32.66 -24.93 -6.14
N ALA A 64 -31.44 -24.66 -5.65
CA ALA A 64 -30.97 -23.31 -5.34
C ALA A 64 -30.74 -22.44 -6.58
N ILE A 65 -30.95 -22.94 -7.81
CA ILE A 65 -30.87 -22.16 -9.05
C ILE A 65 -32.21 -21.44 -9.34
N ASP A 66 -33.32 -21.95 -8.82
CA ASP A 66 -34.64 -21.36 -9.06
C ASP A 66 -34.72 -19.93 -8.47
N PRO A 67 -35.22 -18.94 -9.23
CA PRO A 67 -35.45 -17.59 -8.71
C PRO A 67 -36.37 -17.53 -7.49
N SER A 68 -37.30 -18.47 -7.36
CA SER A 68 -38.26 -18.60 -6.25
C SER A 68 -37.74 -19.39 -5.05
N PHE A 69 -36.51 -19.94 -5.11
CA PHE A 69 -35.90 -20.64 -4.00
C PHE A 69 -35.84 -19.75 -2.74
N VAL A 70 -36.23 -20.32 -1.59
CA VAL A 70 -36.26 -19.63 -0.30
C VAL A 70 -34.88 -19.72 0.35
N ASP A 71 -34.12 -18.64 0.25
CA ASP A 71 -32.73 -18.49 0.72
C ASP A 71 -32.62 -17.65 2.00
N THR A 72 -33.72 -17.46 2.74
CA THR A 72 -33.75 -16.60 3.94
C THR A 72 -32.84 -17.08 5.08
N GLY A 73 -32.41 -18.35 5.06
CA GLY A 73 -31.45 -18.91 6.01
C GLY A 73 -29.99 -18.84 5.56
N TRP A 74 -29.70 -18.32 4.36
CA TRP A 74 -28.33 -18.21 3.85
C TRP A 74 -27.62 -17.01 4.48
N ARG A 75 -26.30 -17.14 4.67
CA ARG A 75 -25.48 -16.07 5.25
C ARG A 75 -25.39 -14.91 4.28
N LYS A 76 -25.66 -13.70 4.76
CA LYS A 76 -25.40 -12.47 4.00
C LYS A 76 -23.92 -12.10 4.11
N LEU A 77 -23.28 -11.78 2.98
CA LEU A 77 -21.90 -11.31 2.93
C LEU A 77 -21.65 -10.37 1.74
N ASP A 78 -20.49 -9.73 1.75
CA ASP A 78 -19.95 -8.96 0.63
C ASP A 78 -18.74 -9.70 0.07
N LEU A 79 -18.53 -9.56 -1.24
CA LEU A 79 -17.34 -10.02 -1.95
C LEU A 79 -16.22 -8.96 -1.88
N PRO A 80 -14.96 -9.32 -2.16
CA PRO A 80 -14.46 -10.68 -2.39
C PRO A 80 -14.58 -11.61 -1.17
N HIS A 81 -14.79 -12.91 -1.40
CA HIS A 81 -15.00 -13.90 -0.34
C HIS A 81 -14.22 -15.20 -0.58
N ASP A 82 -13.43 -15.58 0.42
CA ASP A 82 -12.71 -16.85 0.51
C ASP A 82 -13.24 -17.63 1.73
N TRP A 83 -14.10 -18.63 1.50
CA TRP A 83 -14.68 -19.38 2.62
C TRP A 83 -13.69 -20.35 3.24
N ALA A 84 -12.63 -20.77 2.52
CA ALA A 84 -11.63 -21.69 3.05
C ALA A 84 -10.84 -21.05 4.20
N ALA A 85 -10.67 -19.72 4.18
CA ALA A 85 -10.00 -18.98 5.24
C ALA A 85 -10.74 -19.10 6.58
N GLU A 86 -12.06 -19.28 6.55
CA GLU A 86 -12.94 -19.39 7.72
C GLU A 86 -12.97 -20.81 8.32
N LEU A 87 -12.47 -21.81 7.60
CA LEU A 87 -12.51 -23.21 8.03
C LEU A 87 -11.44 -23.53 9.09
N PRO A 88 -11.67 -24.53 9.95
CA PRO A 88 -10.67 -24.99 10.89
C PRO A 88 -9.49 -25.66 10.18
N PHE A 89 -8.35 -25.68 10.87
CA PHE A 89 -7.20 -26.50 10.49
C PHE A 89 -7.41 -27.95 10.92
N VAL A 90 -7.04 -28.90 10.05
CA VAL A 90 -7.17 -30.34 10.31
C VAL A 90 -5.88 -31.04 9.93
N ASN A 91 -5.26 -31.73 10.89
CA ASN A 91 -4.08 -32.55 10.63
C ASN A 91 -4.40 -33.63 9.58
N SER A 92 -3.53 -33.74 8.58
CA SER A 92 -3.68 -34.71 7.49
C SER A 92 -2.34 -35.18 6.98
N ILE A 93 -2.24 -36.47 6.73
CA ILE A 93 -1.05 -37.08 6.10
C ILE A 93 -1.10 -37.01 4.57
N ASN A 94 -2.21 -36.57 3.98
CA ASN A 94 -2.33 -36.40 2.54
C ASN A 94 -1.52 -35.17 2.10
N PHE A 95 -0.57 -35.38 1.18
CA PHE A 95 0.33 -34.34 0.72
C PHE A 95 -0.41 -33.15 0.08
N ASP A 96 -1.41 -33.41 -0.76
CA ASP A 96 -2.14 -32.33 -1.44
C ASP A 96 -2.89 -31.46 -0.43
N HIS A 97 -3.58 -32.05 0.54
CA HIS A 97 -4.22 -31.25 1.59
C HIS A 97 -3.21 -30.50 2.49
N ALA A 98 -2.06 -31.12 2.80
CA ALA A 98 -0.99 -30.48 3.56
C ALA A 98 -0.37 -29.28 2.81
N SER A 99 -0.09 -29.44 1.52
CA SER A 99 0.47 -28.38 0.67
C SER A 99 -0.50 -27.21 0.46
N HIS A 100 -1.79 -27.40 0.71
CA HIS A 100 -2.82 -26.35 0.65
C HIS A 100 -3.16 -25.77 2.04
N GLY A 101 -2.32 -26.00 3.05
CA GLY A 101 -2.40 -25.28 4.33
C GLY A 101 -3.36 -25.87 5.35
N TYR A 102 -3.72 -27.15 5.21
CA TYR A 102 -4.50 -27.91 6.20
C TYR A 102 -5.91 -27.38 6.53
N LYS A 103 -6.48 -26.51 5.69
CA LYS A 103 -7.88 -26.09 5.83
C LYS A 103 -8.78 -27.24 5.40
N SER A 104 -9.84 -27.52 6.15
CA SER A 104 -10.78 -28.62 5.88
C SER A 104 -11.61 -28.44 4.60
N VAL A 105 -10.97 -28.41 3.43
CA VAL A 105 -11.51 -28.23 2.08
C VAL A 105 -10.79 -29.20 1.13
N GLY A 106 -11.43 -29.56 0.02
CA GLY A 106 -10.92 -30.53 -0.95
C GLY A 106 -11.65 -31.87 -0.91
N GLY A 107 -11.18 -32.84 -1.70
CA GLY A 107 -11.88 -34.12 -1.92
C GLY A 107 -12.17 -34.93 -0.65
N ALA A 108 -11.36 -34.77 0.40
CA ALA A 108 -11.58 -35.44 1.70
C ALA A 108 -12.65 -34.76 2.58
N PHE A 109 -13.08 -33.54 2.23
CA PHE A 109 -13.99 -32.72 3.03
C PHE A 109 -15.22 -32.30 2.20
N PRO A 110 -16.05 -33.25 1.72
CA PRO A 110 -17.12 -32.95 0.77
C PRO A 110 -18.18 -31.97 1.31
N ALA A 111 -18.34 -31.83 2.62
CA ALA A 111 -19.29 -30.92 3.25
C ALA A 111 -18.87 -29.43 3.23
N THR A 112 -17.63 -29.14 2.85
CA THR A 112 -17.02 -27.80 2.88
C THR A 112 -16.34 -27.43 1.56
N SER A 113 -16.43 -28.29 0.54
CA SER A 113 -15.79 -28.10 -0.78
C SER A 113 -16.69 -27.45 -1.82
N ILE A 114 -18.00 -27.33 -1.57
CA ILE A 114 -18.92 -26.64 -2.48
C ILE A 114 -19.45 -25.37 -1.81
N GLY A 115 -19.36 -24.25 -2.51
CA GLY A 115 -19.95 -22.98 -2.10
C GLY A 115 -21.01 -22.53 -3.10
N TRP A 116 -22.18 -22.16 -2.60
CA TRP A 116 -23.24 -21.55 -3.39
C TRP A 116 -23.40 -20.08 -3.04
N TYR A 117 -23.50 -19.25 -4.07
CA TYR A 117 -23.73 -17.82 -3.98
C TYR A 117 -25.00 -17.45 -4.73
N ARG A 118 -25.84 -16.61 -4.12
CA ARG A 118 -27.05 -16.06 -4.73
C ARG A 118 -27.10 -14.55 -4.55
N LYS A 119 -27.44 -13.84 -5.62
CA LYS A 119 -27.62 -12.39 -5.62
C LYS A 119 -28.89 -12.01 -6.34
N LYS A 120 -29.67 -11.13 -5.72
CA LYS A 120 -30.76 -10.41 -6.38
C LYS A 120 -30.28 -9.01 -6.76
N PHE A 121 -30.58 -8.58 -7.98
CA PHE A 121 -30.33 -7.22 -8.44
C PHE A 121 -31.41 -6.78 -9.41
N GLU A 122 -31.56 -5.48 -9.59
CA GLU A 122 -32.53 -4.89 -10.51
C GLU A 122 -31.80 -4.11 -11.60
N VAL A 123 -32.43 -4.00 -12.76
CA VAL A 123 -32.01 -3.10 -13.84
C VAL A 123 -33.16 -2.14 -14.14
N ASN A 124 -32.85 -0.96 -14.68
CA ASN A 124 -33.89 -0.01 -15.04
C ASN A 124 -34.61 -0.48 -16.32
N ALA A 125 -35.94 -0.42 -16.33
CA ALA A 125 -36.75 -0.73 -17.52
C ALA A 125 -36.40 0.17 -18.72
N ALA A 126 -35.91 1.40 -18.46
CA ALA A 126 -35.46 2.32 -19.50
C ALA A 126 -34.23 1.82 -20.26
N ASP A 127 -33.46 0.89 -19.69
CA ASP A 127 -32.21 0.38 -20.28
C ASP A 127 -32.45 -0.84 -21.19
N SER A 128 -33.69 -1.18 -21.54
CA SER A 128 -34.03 -2.37 -22.35
C SER A 128 -33.49 -2.35 -23.79
N GLY A 129 -32.96 -1.21 -24.25
CA GLY A 129 -32.26 -1.09 -25.53
C GLY A 129 -30.74 -1.34 -25.45
N GLN A 130 -30.20 -1.47 -24.24
CA GLN A 130 -28.79 -1.68 -23.96
C GLN A 130 -28.48 -3.18 -23.83
N ARG A 131 -27.20 -3.50 -23.85
CA ARG A 131 -26.65 -4.82 -23.56
C ARG A 131 -26.13 -4.90 -22.13
N PHE A 132 -26.14 -6.10 -21.57
CA PHE A 132 -25.73 -6.38 -20.20
C PHE A 132 -24.74 -7.54 -20.16
N ARG A 133 -23.69 -7.42 -19.36
CA ARG A 133 -22.70 -8.47 -19.12
C ARG A 133 -22.42 -8.61 -17.64
N VAL A 134 -22.42 -9.84 -17.15
CA VAL A 134 -21.88 -10.14 -15.81
C VAL A 134 -20.41 -10.55 -15.98
N VAL A 135 -19.53 -9.98 -15.16
CA VAL A 135 -18.08 -10.25 -15.18
C VAL A 135 -17.67 -10.76 -13.80
N PHE A 136 -16.92 -11.85 -13.77
CA PHE A 136 -16.26 -12.38 -12.57
C PHE A 136 -14.74 -12.31 -12.79
N ASP A 137 -14.01 -11.57 -11.97
CA ASP A 137 -12.56 -11.42 -12.15
C ASP A 137 -11.77 -12.67 -11.72
N GLY A 138 -12.39 -13.55 -10.93
CA GLY A 138 -11.87 -14.85 -10.53
C GLY A 138 -12.81 -15.57 -9.55
N VAL A 139 -13.00 -16.87 -9.77
CA VAL A 139 -13.77 -17.75 -8.88
C VAL A 139 -12.98 -19.04 -8.73
N TYR A 140 -12.58 -19.38 -7.51
CA TYR A 140 -11.88 -20.62 -7.22
C TYR A 140 -12.86 -21.69 -6.71
N ARG A 141 -13.18 -22.74 -7.47
CA ARG A 141 -12.91 -22.97 -8.90
C ARG A 141 -14.08 -23.75 -9.52
N ASP A 142 -13.94 -24.18 -10.78
CA ASP A 142 -14.98 -24.93 -11.53
C ASP A 142 -16.39 -24.33 -11.35
N ALA A 143 -16.45 -23.01 -11.52
CA ALA A 143 -17.64 -22.24 -11.26
C ALA A 143 -18.71 -22.53 -12.31
N LYS A 144 -19.95 -22.76 -11.89
CA LYS A 144 -21.13 -22.88 -12.76
C LYS A 144 -22.09 -21.74 -12.44
N ILE A 145 -22.59 -21.07 -13.46
CA ILE A 145 -23.25 -19.76 -13.30
C ILE A 145 -24.61 -19.74 -14.01
N TRP A 146 -25.61 -19.19 -13.33
CA TRP A 146 -26.97 -19.03 -13.83
C TRP A 146 -27.52 -17.62 -13.59
N LEU A 147 -28.36 -17.13 -14.51
CA LEU A 147 -29.19 -15.95 -14.31
C LEU A 147 -30.66 -16.30 -14.56
N ASN A 148 -31.54 -16.01 -13.61
CA ASN A 148 -32.98 -16.27 -13.73
C ASN A 148 -33.32 -17.73 -14.10
N GLY A 149 -32.51 -18.69 -13.64
CA GLY A 149 -32.63 -20.11 -13.98
C GLY A 149 -31.96 -20.54 -15.29
N PHE A 150 -31.49 -19.60 -16.12
CA PHE A 150 -30.77 -19.89 -17.36
C PHE A 150 -29.30 -20.15 -17.08
N TYR A 151 -28.78 -21.27 -17.57
CA TYR A 151 -27.36 -21.61 -17.48
C TYR A 151 -26.56 -20.72 -18.44
N LEU A 152 -25.60 -19.97 -17.90
CA LEU A 152 -24.74 -19.09 -18.68
C LEU A 152 -23.48 -19.81 -19.15
N GLY A 153 -22.89 -20.63 -18.28
CA GLY A 153 -21.68 -21.37 -18.59
C GLY A 153 -20.90 -21.82 -17.36
N ASN A 154 -19.67 -22.27 -17.64
CA ASN A 154 -18.70 -22.74 -16.68
C ASN A 154 -17.38 -21.99 -16.82
N ASN A 155 -16.65 -21.82 -15.71
CA ASN A 155 -15.26 -21.39 -15.70
C ASN A 155 -14.44 -22.39 -14.87
N MET A 156 -13.63 -23.21 -15.54
CA MET A 156 -12.82 -24.22 -14.88
C MET A 156 -11.67 -23.61 -14.06
N SER A 157 -11.07 -22.53 -14.58
CA SER A 157 -9.92 -21.85 -13.95
C SER A 157 -10.28 -21.29 -12.58
N GLY A 158 -9.39 -21.51 -11.61
CA GLY A 158 -9.42 -20.83 -10.33
C GLY A 158 -8.89 -19.39 -10.35
N TYR A 159 -8.31 -18.92 -11.46
CA TYR A 159 -7.52 -17.68 -11.48
C TYR A 159 -7.97 -16.68 -12.52
N VAL A 160 -8.07 -17.08 -13.80
CA VAL A 160 -8.55 -16.15 -14.82
C VAL A 160 -10.09 -16.14 -14.82
N GLY A 161 -10.63 -14.93 -14.70
CA GLY A 161 -12.06 -14.65 -14.64
C GLY A 161 -12.81 -14.89 -15.95
N VAL A 162 -14.14 -14.93 -15.88
CA VAL A 162 -15.03 -15.16 -17.03
C VAL A 162 -16.11 -14.09 -17.08
N SER A 163 -16.66 -13.85 -18.26
CA SER A 163 -17.79 -12.96 -18.46
C SER A 163 -18.87 -13.62 -19.33
N TYR A 164 -20.11 -13.18 -19.16
CA TYR A 164 -21.26 -13.65 -19.95
C TYR A 164 -22.13 -12.46 -20.35
N ASP A 165 -22.40 -12.31 -21.64
CA ASP A 165 -23.49 -11.46 -22.11
C ASP A 165 -24.82 -12.07 -21.63
N VAL A 166 -25.55 -11.31 -20.83
CA VAL A 166 -26.80 -11.75 -20.20
C VAL A 166 -28.02 -11.01 -20.73
N THR A 167 -27.86 -10.20 -21.79
CA THR A 167 -28.89 -9.28 -22.31
C THR A 167 -30.24 -9.98 -22.50
N ASP A 168 -30.25 -11.18 -23.08
CA ASP A 168 -31.47 -11.93 -23.41
C ASP A 168 -32.19 -12.52 -22.17
N TYR A 169 -31.50 -12.59 -21.03
CA TYR A 169 -32.01 -13.22 -19.80
C TYR A 169 -32.41 -12.20 -18.74
N ILE A 170 -32.20 -10.91 -18.99
CA ILE A 170 -32.49 -9.83 -18.05
C ILE A 170 -34.01 -9.61 -17.93
N ASN A 171 -34.48 -9.58 -16.69
CA ASN A 171 -35.81 -9.08 -16.34
C ASN A 171 -35.74 -7.56 -16.12
N PHE A 172 -36.37 -6.81 -17.03
CA PHE A 172 -36.45 -5.34 -16.97
C PHE A 172 -37.55 -4.81 -16.06
N ARG A 173 -38.47 -5.68 -15.61
CA ARG A 173 -39.63 -5.31 -14.79
C ARG A 173 -39.71 -6.19 -13.55
N GLY A 174 -38.58 -6.32 -12.85
CA GLY A 174 -38.50 -7.07 -11.60
C GLY A 174 -37.06 -7.49 -11.26
N PRO A 175 -36.89 -8.28 -10.19
CA PRO A 175 -35.58 -8.74 -9.77
C PRO A 175 -35.00 -9.76 -10.75
N ASN A 176 -33.68 -9.73 -10.84
CA ASN A 176 -32.84 -10.73 -11.48
C ASN A 176 -32.11 -11.54 -10.41
N THR A 177 -32.11 -12.85 -10.52
CA THR A 177 -31.44 -13.77 -9.58
C THR A 177 -30.22 -14.39 -10.25
N LEU A 178 -29.02 -13.95 -9.85
CA LEU A 178 -27.73 -14.52 -10.24
C LEU A 178 -27.32 -15.60 -9.24
N VAL A 179 -26.91 -16.77 -9.73
CA VAL A 179 -26.50 -17.92 -8.91
C VAL A 179 -25.15 -18.44 -9.38
N VAL A 180 -24.24 -18.70 -8.44
CA VAL A 180 -22.93 -19.29 -8.71
C VAL A 180 -22.72 -20.49 -7.80
N ARG A 181 -22.33 -21.63 -8.37
CA ARG A 181 -21.84 -22.81 -7.63
C ARG A 181 -20.34 -22.93 -7.90
N ALA A 182 -19.52 -22.81 -6.86
CA ALA A 182 -18.07 -23.03 -6.93
C ALA A 182 -17.71 -24.38 -6.31
N ASP A 183 -16.83 -25.13 -6.97
CA ASP A 183 -16.39 -26.48 -6.58
C ASP A 183 -14.89 -26.51 -6.31
N ALA A 184 -14.51 -26.48 -5.05
CA ALA A 184 -13.13 -26.55 -4.57
C ALA A 184 -12.72 -27.97 -4.17
N SER A 185 -13.34 -29.01 -4.76
CA SER A 185 -13.01 -30.41 -4.43
C SER A 185 -11.69 -30.88 -5.04
N GLN A 186 -11.12 -30.12 -5.99
CA GLN A 186 -9.86 -30.40 -6.69
C GLN A 186 -8.93 -29.19 -6.65
N TYR A 187 -7.64 -29.41 -6.79
CA TYR A 187 -6.59 -28.39 -6.72
C TYR A 187 -6.01 -28.05 -8.10
N GLU A 188 -5.47 -26.84 -8.30
CA GLU A 188 -4.65 -26.47 -9.48
C GLU A 188 -3.16 -26.34 -9.11
N GLY A 189 -2.89 -26.00 -7.84
CA GLY A 189 -1.57 -25.68 -7.30
C GLY A 189 -1.03 -26.71 -6.31
N TRP A 190 -0.05 -26.25 -5.52
CA TRP A 190 0.52 -26.95 -4.36
C TRP A 190 0.74 -25.97 -3.20
N PHE A 191 -0.17 -25.01 -3.05
CA PHE A 191 -0.13 -23.90 -2.11
C PHE A 191 -1.57 -23.55 -1.71
N TYR A 192 -1.79 -22.66 -0.74
CA TYR A 192 -3.15 -22.24 -0.41
C TYR A 192 -3.79 -21.43 -1.54
N GLU A 193 -4.80 -21.99 -2.19
CA GLU A 193 -5.48 -21.35 -3.32
C GLU A 193 -6.71 -20.53 -2.87
N GLY A 194 -7.30 -20.89 -1.73
CA GLY A 194 -8.58 -20.35 -1.25
C GLY A 194 -9.79 -21.05 -1.88
N ALA A 195 -11.00 -20.55 -1.62
CA ALA A 195 -12.22 -21.05 -2.26
C ALA A 195 -13.34 -20.00 -2.34
N GLY A 196 -13.96 -19.84 -3.50
CA GLY A 196 -15.11 -18.98 -3.75
C GLY A 196 -14.87 -17.84 -4.71
N ILE A 197 -15.75 -16.84 -4.65
CA ILE A 197 -15.66 -15.64 -5.49
C ILE A 197 -14.70 -14.67 -4.78
N TYR A 198 -13.40 -14.99 -4.85
CA TYR A 198 -12.34 -14.31 -4.12
C TYR A 198 -11.79 -13.07 -4.86
N ARG A 199 -12.37 -12.71 -6.01
CA ARG A 199 -12.15 -11.43 -6.72
C ARG A 199 -13.49 -10.75 -7.04
N HIS A 200 -13.45 -9.54 -7.56
CA HIS A 200 -14.66 -8.74 -7.80
C HIS A 200 -15.61 -9.35 -8.83
N THR A 201 -16.89 -8.99 -8.68
CA THR A 201 -17.95 -9.25 -9.65
C THR A 201 -18.59 -7.95 -10.12
N TRP A 202 -18.90 -7.84 -11.40
CA TRP A 202 -19.41 -6.62 -12.03
C TRP A 202 -20.64 -6.87 -12.90
N LEU A 203 -21.49 -5.86 -13.01
CA LEU A 203 -22.49 -5.72 -14.07
C LEU A 203 -22.05 -4.59 -15.00
N GLU A 204 -21.80 -4.93 -16.26
CA GLU A 204 -21.52 -3.95 -17.31
C GLU A 204 -22.74 -3.74 -18.18
N THR A 205 -23.07 -2.49 -18.47
CA THR A 205 -24.10 -2.09 -19.42
C THR A 205 -23.44 -1.32 -20.56
N TYR A 206 -23.80 -1.59 -21.81
CA TYR A 206 -23.16 -1.00 -22.98
C TYR A 206 -24.08 -1.03 -24.21
N PRO A 207 -23.84 -0.19 -25.24
CA PRO A 207 -24.68 -0.16 -26.45
C PRO A 207 -24.47 -1.40 -27.34
N ASN A 208 -25.37 -1.60 -28.31
CA ASN A 208 -25.28 -2.72 -29.25
C ASN A 208 -24.00 -2.73 -30.09
N GLN A 209 -23.60 -1.56 -30.59
CA GLN A 209 -22.31 -1.35 -31.22
C GLN A 209 -21.35 -0.78 -30.18
N HIS A 210 -20.33 -1.55 -29.80
CA HIS A 210 -19.50 -1.28 -28.64
C HIS A 210 -18.06 -1.75 -28.84
N ILE A 211 -17.17 -1.30 -27.97
CA ILE A 211 -15.82 -1.80 -27.82
C ILE A 211 -15.90 -3.19 -27.18
N ALA A 212 -15.29 -4.18 -27.82
CA ALA A 212 -15.24 -5.55 -27.32
C ALA A 212 -14.54 -5.64 -25.95
N GLU A 213 -14.78 -6.73 -25.21
CA GLU A 213 -13.99 -7.03 -24.01
C GLU A 213 -12.50 -7.08 -24.31
N ASP A 214 -11.71 -6.38 -23.48
CA ASP A 214 -10.28 -6.23 -23.66
C ASP A 214 -9.89 -5.83 -25.09
N GLY A 215 -10.79 -5.08 -25.75
CA GLY A 215 -10.74 -4.73 -27.16
C GLY A 215 -9.83 -3.57 -27.48
N VAL A 216 -9.35 -2.83 -26.48
CA VAL A 216 -8.39 -1.74 -26.66
C VAL A 216 -6.98 -2.29 -26.44
N PHE A 217 -6.11 -2.13 -27.44
CA PHE A 217 -4.69 -2.40 -27.31
C PHE A 217 -3.89 -1.13 -27.62
N ALA A 218 -3.27 -0.56 -26.59
CA ALA A 218 -2.48 0.65 -26.69
C ALA A 218 -0.98 0.31 -26.58
N ARG A 219 -0.22 0.68 -27.62
CA ARG A 219 1.23 0.43 -27.70
C ARG A 219 1.98 1.69 -28.06
N THR A 220 3.22 1.80 -27.59
CA THR A 220 4.05 2.99 -27.81
C THR A 220 5.30 2.65 -28.60
N VAL A 221 5.63 3.49 -29.58
CA VAL A 221 6.93 3.47 -30.28
C VAL A 221 7.68 4.73 -29.90
N VAL A 222 8.83 4.59 -29.24
CA VAL A 222 9.65 5.70 -28.74
C VAL A 222 10.83 5.96 -29.69
N SER A 223 11.07 7.23 -30.01
CA SER A 223 12.23 7.69 -30.79
C SER A 223 12.77 9.00 -30.20
N GLY A 224 13.86 8.92 -29.45
CA GLY A 224 14.42 10.06 -28.71
C GLY A 224 13.40 10.62 -27.72
N LYS A 225 13.09 11.92 -27.85
CA LYS A 225 12.08 12.62 -27.03
C LYS A 225 10.65 12.57 -27.61
N ASN A 226 10.45 11.85 -28.71
CA ASN A 226 9.15 11.69 -29.35
C ASN A 226 8.61 10.28 -29.10
N ALA A 227 7.29 10.14 -29.01
CA ALA A 227 6.63 8.86 -29.00
C ALA A 227 5.39 8.87 -29.91
N VAL A 228 5.12 7.72 -30.54
CA VAL A 228 3.87 7.44 -31.23
C VAL A 228 3.05 6.51 -30.36
N VAL A 229 1.87 6.95 -29.92
CA VAL A 229 0.89 6.09 -29.23
C VAL A 229 -0.05 5.54 -30.29
N LYS A 230 -0.03 4.22 -30.48
CA LYS A 230 -0.89 3.49 -31.42
C LYS A 230 -1.96 2.74 -30.65
N VAL A 231 -3.21 2.91 -31.03
CA VAL A 231 -4.36 2.30 -30.37
C VAL A 231 -5.14 1.49 -31.41
N SER A 232 -5.16 0.17 -31.22
CA SER A 232 -6.01 -0.76 -31.96
C SER A 232 -7.25 -1.02 -31.13
N THR A 233 -8.42 -0.74 -31.68
CA THR A 233 -9.71 -0.94 -31.00
C THR A 233 -10.51 -1.99 -31.75
N THR A 234 -10.97 -3.04 -31.07
CA THR A 234 -11.94 -4.01 -31.60
C THR A 234 -13.35 -3.55 -31.29
N ILE A 235 -14.16 -3.34 -32.32
CA ILE A 235 -15.55 -2.92 -32.24
C ILE A 235 -16.43 -4.10 -32.63
N GLN A 236 -17.45 -4.37 -31.84
CA GLN A 236 -18.46 -5.41 -32.05
C GLN A 236 -19.84 -4.79 -32.25
N ASN A 237 -20.63 -5.37 -33.13
CA ASN A 237 -22.05 -5.09 -33.23
C ASN A 237 -22.86 -6.33 -32.90
N ASN A 238 -23.34 -6.42 -31.66
CA ASN A 238 -24.22 -7.51 -31.23
C ASN A 238 -25.70 -7.14 -31.35
N GLY A 239 -26.01 -5.98 -31.96
CA GLY A 239 -27.36 -5.63 -32.35
C GLY A 239 -27.84 -6.44 -33.56
N LEU A 240 -29.15 -6.38 -33.80
CA LEU A 240 -29.80 -7.10 -34.91
C LEU A 240 -29.77 -6.32 -36.24
N LEU A 241 -29.25 -5.09 -36.22
CA LEU A 241 -29.24 -4.19 -37.37
C LEU A 241 -27.82 -3.76 -37.74
N PHE A 242 -27.63 -3.51 -39.01
CA PHE A 242 -26.45 -2.80 -39.52
C PHE A 242 -26.26 -1.47 -38.78
N SER A 243 -25.02 -1.17 -38.40
CA SER A 243 -24.69 0.05 -37.67
C SER A 243 -23.39 0.67 -38.18
N LYS A 244 -23.32 2.00 -38.14
CA LYS A 244 -22.11 2.78 -38.42
C LYS A 244 -21.66 3.50 -37.16
N ALA A 245 -20.35 3.54 -36.95
CA ALA A 245 -19.72 4.29 -35.88
C ALA A 245 -18.51 5.07 -36.35
N THR A 246 -18.20 6.11 -35.58
CA THR A 246 -16.94 6.83 -35.63
C THR A 246 -16.13 6.48 -34.39
N VAL A 247 -14.87 6.10 -34.58
CA VAL A 247 -13.94 5.76 -33.51
C VAL A 247 -12.88 6.85 -33.40
N SER A 248 -12.57 7.25 -32.17
CA SER A 248 -11.45 8.16 -31.87
C SER A 248 -10.91 7.87 -30.47
N PHE A 249 -9.75 8.41 -30.12
CA PHE A 249 -9.26 8.40 -28.74
C PHE A 249 -8.61 9.72 -28.32
N LEU A 250 -8.62 9.96 -27.01
CA LEU A 250 -7.86 11.01 -26.34
C LEU A 250 -6.74 10.37 -25.51
N LEU A 251 -5.56 10.97 -25.55
CA LEU A 251 -4.52 10.71 -24.57
C LEU A 251 -4.59 11.80 -23.50
N THR A 252 -4.75 11.40 -22.25
CA THR A 252 -4.79 12.32 -21.10
C THR A 252 -3.67 12.03 -20.12
N ASP A 253 -3.24 13.06 -19.38
CA ASP A 253 -2.31 12.92 -18.27
C ASP A 253 -3.00 12.40 -16.99
N ARG A 254 -2.25 12.33 -15.89
CA ARG A 254 -2.75 11.82 -14.62
C ARG A 254 -3.91 12.66 -14.06
N ASP A 255 -3.94 13.95 -14.37
CA ASP A 255 -4.92 14.94 -13.90
C ASP A 255 -6.14 15.06 -14.85
N GLY A 256 -6.16 14.25 -15.92
CA GLY A 256 -7.23 14.25 -16.91
C GLY A 256 -7.11 15.33 -17.99
N ARG A 257 -5.99 16.07 -18.06
CA ARG A 257 -5.77 17.05 -19.13
C ARG A 257 -5.45 16.32 -20.42
N VAL A 258 -6.05 16.78 -21.53
CA VAL A 258 -5.82 16.21 -22.86
C VAL A 258 -4.42 16.60 -23.35
N VAL A 259 -3.57 15.59 -23.55
CA VAL A 259 -2.21 15.73 -24.07
C VAL A 259 -2.18 15.60 -25.59
N ALA A 260 -3.03 14.73 -26.14
CA ALA A 260 -3.17 14.54 -27.58
C ALA A 260 -4.56 13.99 -27.93
N LYS A 261 -4.99 14.22 -29.18
CA LYS A 261 -6.25 13.71 -29.73
C LYS A 261 -5.98 13.04 -31.07
N SER A 262 -6.53 11.85 -31.28
CA SER A 262 -6.41 11.15 -32.55
C SER A 262 -7.29 11.78 -33.64
N GLY A 263 -7.02 11.44 -34.89
CA GLY A 263 -8.06 11.51 -35.93
C GLY A 263 -9.22 10.58 -35.62
N SER A 264 -10.24 10.59 -36.47
CA SER A 264 -11.41 9.71 -36.35
C SER A 264 -11.49 8.74 -37.53
N LYS A 265 -11.92 7.50 -37.28
CA LYS A 265 -12.16 6.48 -38.32
C LYS A 265 -13.64 6.10 -38.33
N GLN A 266 -14.29 6.25 -39.48
CA GLN A 266 -15.63 5.72 -39.70
C GLN A 266 -15.57 4.24 -40.09
N LEU A 267 -16.51 3.45 -39.57
CA LEU A 267 -16.64 2.04 -39.86
C LEU A 267 -18.10 1.62 -39.88
N SER A 268 -18.35 0.52 -40.58
CA SER A 268 -19.65 -0.11 -40.69
C SER A 268 -19.56 -1.57 -40.25
N THR A 269 -20.52 -2.02 -39.46
CA THR A 269 -20.56 -3.37 -38.90
C THR A 269 -21.91 -4.01 -39.14
N GLN A 270 -21.92 -5.19 -39.76
CA GLN A 270 -23.08 -6.07 -39.83
C GLN A 270 -23.43 -6.65 -38.45
N PRO A 271 -24.66 -7.15 -38.24
CA PRO A 271 -25.00 -7.93 -37.04
C PRO A 271 -24.01 -9.08 -36.81
N GLY A 272 -23.49 -9.21 -35.59
CA GLY A 272 -22.50 -10.21 -35.17
C GLY A 272 -21.07 -9.96 -35.67
N GLN A 273 -20.81 -8.89 -36.42
CA GLN A 273 -19.49 -8.61 -36.97
C GLN A 273 -18.58 -7.93 -35.94
N SER A 274 -17.29 -8.33 -35.94
CA SER A 274 -16.19 -7.61 -35.28
C SER A 274 -15.29 -6.91 -36.31
N VAL A 275 -14.89 -5.67 -36.06
CA VAL A 275 -13.96 -4.90 -36.92
C VAL A 275 -12.91 -4.20 -36.05
N VAL A 276 -11.68 -4.10 -36.56
CA VAL A 276 -10.58 -3.40 -35.87
C VAL A 276 -10.36 -2.01 -36.47
N ALA A 277 -10.24 -1.00 -35.60
CA ALA A 277 -9.86 0.36 -35.94
C ALA A 277 -8.50 0.70 -35.33
N ASP A 278 -7.51 0.96 -36.19
CA ASP A 278 -6.20 1.47 -35.79
C ASP A 278 -6.14 2.98 -35.94
N LEU A 279 -5.70 3.64 -34.87
CA LEU A 279 -5.47 5.09 -34.79
C LEU A 279 -4.15 5.36 -34.09
N GLU A 280 -3.57 6.54 -34.31
CA GLU A 280 -2.33 6.93 -33.64
C GLU A 280 -2.24 8.43 -33.36
N VAL A 281 -1.40 8.80 -32.40
CA VAL A 281 -1.02 10.19 -32.10
C VAL A 281 0.48 10.31 -31.83
N ASN A 282 1.05 11.44 -32.22
CA ASN A 282 2.42 11.80 -31.91
C ASN A 282 2.47 12.70 -30.68
N ILE A 283 3.41 12.45 -29.77
CA ILE A 283 3.67 13.28 -28.61
C ILE A 283 5.17 13.60 -28.51
N LYS A 284 5.47 14.78 -27.93
CA LYS A 284 6.84 15.25 -27.68
C LYS A 284 7.04 15.48 -26.20
N ASN A 285 8.27 15.32 -25.71
CA ASN A 285 8.65 15.57 -24.31
C ASN A 285 7.74 14.84 -23.31
N PHE A 286 7.39 13.60 -23.64
CA PHE A 286 6.58 12.76 -22.76
C PHE A 286 7.37 12.36 -21.51
N ARG A 287 6.65 12.03 -20.43
CA ARG A 287 7.23 11.49 -19.20
C ARG A 287 7.23 9.97 -19.30
N GLN A 288 8.39 9.36 -19.08
CA GLN A 288 8.53 7.91 -19.15
C GLN A 288 7.90 7.27 -17.92
N TRP A 289 7.43 6.03 -18.09
CA TRP A 289 7.25 5.12 -16.96
C TRP A 289 8.60 4.48 -16.65
N SER A 290 9.04 4.55 -15.39
CA SER A 290 10.19 3.81 -14.85
C SER A 290 9.90 3.26 -13.46
N LEU A 291 10.86 2.54 -12.87
CA LEU A 291 10.76 2.00 -11.51
C LEU A 291 10.71 3.11 -10.44
N GLU A 292 11.36 4.24 -10.70
CA GLU A 292 11.46 5.40 -9.80
C GLU A 292 10.40 6.46 -10.09
N ASP A 293 9.97 6.56 -11.35
CA ASP A 293 8.95 7.50 -11.81
C ASP A 293 7.89 6.75 -12.65
N PRO A 294 6.96 6.03 -11.98
CA PRO A 294 5.94 5.22 -12.66
C PRO A 294 4.80 6.09 -13.23
N TYR A 295 5.12 6.98 -14.17
CA TYR A 295 4.14 7.90 -14.73
C TYR A 295 3.12 7.20 -15.64
N LEU A 296 1.83 7.39 -15.35
CA LEU A 296 0.72 6.79 -16.08
C LEU A 296 -0.08 7.85 -16.85
N TYR A 297 -0.30 7.59 -18.14
CA TYR A 297 -1.28 8.28 -18.98
C TYR A 297 -2.57 7.46 -19.05
N ARG A 298 -3.62 8.05 -19.62
CA ARG A 298 -4.86 7.32 -19.96
C ARG A 298 -5.23 7.51 -21.43
N VAL A 299 -5.51 6.41 -22.11
CA VAL A 299 -6.16 6.38 -23.41
C VAL A 299 -7.66 6.28 -23.18
N VAL A 300 -8.41 7.29 -23.59
CA VAL A 300 -9.88 7.32 -23.56
C VAL A 300 -10.37 7.07 -24.97
N THR A 301 -10.77 5.83 -25.26
CA THR A 301 -11.28 5.43 -26.58
C THR A 301 -12.79 5.58 -26.61
N THR A 302 -13.30 6.24 -27.64
CA THR A 302 -14.72 6.51 -27.84
C THR A 302 -15.20 5.93 -29.16
N VAL A 303 -16.29 5.18 -29.12
CA VAL A 303 -17.06 4.71 -30.28
C VAL A 303 -18.40 5.43 -30.26
N GLN A 304 -18.65 6.28 -31.25
CA GLN A 304 -19.89 7.04 -31.38
C GLN A 304 -20.69 6.52 -32.57
N SER A 305 -21.87 5.97 -32.31
CA SER A 305 -22.81 5.49 -33.34
C SER A 305 -23.56 6.66 -33.99
N GLU A 306 -24.05 6.47 -35.22
CA GLU A 306 -24.85 7.49 -35.95
C GLU A 306 -26.14 7.90 -35.22
N ASN A 307 -26.70 7.01 -34.39
CA ASN A 307 -27.89 7.28 -33.58
C ASN A 307 -27.59 8.03 -32.26
N GLY A 308 -26.32 8.43 -32.03
CA GLY A 308 -25.90 9.15 -30.84
C GLY A 308 -25.51 8.29 -29.64
N ALA A 309 -25.59 6.95 -29.73
CA ALA A 309 -25.04 6.08 -28.68
C ALA A 309 -23.51 6.20 -28.60
N VAL A 310 -22.97 6.18 -27.38
CA VAL A 310 -21.54 6.38 -27.13
C VAL A 310 -21.02 5.28 -26.22
N ASP A 311 -20.07 4.49 -26.70
CA ASP A 311 -19.29 3.61 -25.86
C ASP A 311 -17.90 4.23 -25.59
N GLU A 312 -17.46 4.17 -24.34
CA GLU A 312 -16.18 4.73 -23.91
C GLU A 312 -15.45 3.73 -23.00
N VAL A 313 -14.17 3.48 -23.31
CA VAL A 313 -13.27 2.69 -22.47
C VAL A 313 -12.04 3.52 -22.14
N LYS A 314 -11.66 3.53 -20.86
CA LYS A 314 -10.47 4.21 -20.35
C LYS A 314 -9.42 3.17 -19.98
N GLN A 315 -8.25 3.26 -20.61
CA GLN A 315 -7.14 2.35 -20.38
C GLN A 315 -5.93 3.13 -19.84
N ARG A 316 -5.39 2.71 -18.69
CA ARG A 316 -4.09 3.22 -18.21
C ARG A 316 -2.96 2.66 -19.08
N ILE A 317 -1.99 3.51 -19.40
CA ILE A 317 -0.77 3.13 -20.10
C ILE A 317 0.44 3.83 -19.51
N GLY A 318 1.61 3.21 -19.63
CA GLY A 318 2.91 3.83 -19.35
C GLY A 318 3.79 3.78 -20.60
N ILE A 319 4.48 4.87 -20.90
CA ILE A 319 5.35 4.97 -22.07
C ILE A 319 6.77 4.60 -21.67
N ARG A 320 7.25 3.46 -22.17
CA ARG A 320 8.59 2.92 -21.89
C ARG A 320 9.10 2.08 -23.05
N THR A 321 10.38 1.74 -23.02
CA THR A 321 10.95 0.68 -23.88
C THR A 321 11.52 -0.44 -23.04
N ILE A 322 11.37 -1.67 -23.53
CA ILE A 322 11.94 -2.89 -22.94
C ILE A 322 12.81 -3.56 -24.00
N ASP A 323 13.98 -4.02 -23.60
CA ASP A 323 14.83 -4.91 -24.39
C ASP A 323 15.41 -6.01 -23.50
N ILE A 324 15.45 -7.23 -24.01
CA ILE A 324 15.95 -8.42 -23.30
C ILE A 324 16.83 -9.17 -24.28
N ASN A 325 18.12 -9.16 -24.01
CA ASN A 325 19.13 -9.69 -24.92
C ASN A 325 20.23 -10.43 -24.14
N GLU A 326 21.29 -10.86 -24.82
CA GLU A 326 22.38 -11.63 -24.24
C GLU A 326 23.16 -10.90 -23.13
N LYS A 327 22.95 -9.59 -22.97
CA LYS A 327 23.57 -8.73 -21.95
C LYS A 327 22.64 -8.44 -20.77
N GLY A 328 21.47 -9.07 -20.71
CA GLY A 328 20.50 -8.90 -19.62
C GLY A 328 19.26 -8.11 -20.01
N PHE A 329 18.69 -7.39 -19.05
CA PHE A 329 17.42 -6.67 -19.18
C PHE A 329 17.63 -5.15 -19.23
N PHE A 330 16.95 -4.47 -20.15
CA PHE A 330 17.04 -3.03 -20.33
C PHE A 330 15.67 -2.38 -20.24
N LEU A 331 15.55 -1.34 -19.41
CA LEU A 331 14.37 -0.48 -19.30
C LEU A 331 14.75 0.94 -19.72
N ASN A 332 14.05 1.50 -20.70
CA ASN A 332 14.34 2.84 -21.24
C ASN A 332 15.80 3.02 -21.69
N GLY A 333 16.41 1.94 -22.20
CA GLY A 333 17.81 1.90 -22.64
C GLY A 333 18.84 1.79 -21.52
N LYS A 334 18.43 1.70 -20.25
CA LYS A 334 19.32 1.48 -19.11
C LYS A 334 19.36 0.00 -18.76
N HIS A 335 20.55 -0.55 -18.55
CA HIS A 335 20.71 -1.90 -18.01
C HIS A 335 20.17 -1.93 -16.57
N VAL A 336 19.26 -2.87 -16.29
CA VAL A 336 18.61 -3.03 -14.99
C VAL A 336 18.67 -4.49 -14.59
N LYS A 337 19.27 -4.77 -13.42
CA LYS A 337 19.14 -6.09 -12.79
C LYS A 337 17.73 -6.29 -12.27
N LEU A 338 17.15 -7.45 -12.56
CA LEU A 338 15.87 -7.88 -12.02
C LEU A 338 16.11 -8.40 -10.59
N LEU A 339 15.63 -7.62 -9.62
CA LEU A 339 15.69 -7.87 -8.19
C LEU A 339 14.29 -8.32 -7.77
N GLY A 340 13.93 -9.54 -8.16
CA GLY A 340 12.55 -9.99 -8.17
C GLY A 340 12.16 -10.83 -6.96
N THR A 341 10.86 -10.93 -6.70
CA THR A 341 10.28 -11.90 -5.77
C THR A 341 9.16 -12.73 -6.42
N ASN A 342 9.14 -14.03 -6.15
CA ASN A 342 7.97 -14.89 -6.38
C ASN A 342 7.00 -14.69 -5.22
N ASN A 343 5.70 -14.61 -5.51
CA ASN A 343 4.70 -14.43 -4.46
C ASN A 343 3.37 -15.10 -4.84
N HIS A 344 2.81 -15.81 -3.87
CA HIS A 344 1.41 -16.26 -3.91
C HIS A 344 0.45 -15.15 -3.46
N GLN A 345 -0.84 -15.36 -3.73
CA GLN A 345 -1.86 -14.32 -3.57
C GLN A 345 -2.34 -14.06 -2.13
N ASP A 346 -2.14 -14.97 -1.18
CA ASP A 346 -2.75 -14.88 0.14
C ASP A 346 -2.07 -13.89 1.10
N HIS A 347 -2.83 -13.50 2.14
CA HIS A 347 -2.35 -12.69 3.26
C HIS A 347 -3.00 -13.16 4.56
N ALA A 348 -2.29 -13.02 5.68
CA ALA A 348 -2.79 -13.44 6.99
C ALA A 348 -4.15 -12.78 7.32
N GLY A 349 -5.07 -13.53 7.94
CA GLY A 349 -6.41 -13.01 8.23
C GLY A 349 -7.38 -12.96 7.04
N LEU A 350 -6.89 -12.89 5.80
CA LEU A 350 -7.72 -12.67 4.60
C LEU A 350 -7.85 -13.89 3.70
N GLY A 351 -6.85 -14.78 3.69
CA GLY A 351 -6.77 -15.82 2.67
C GLY A 351 -6.51 -15.17 1.31
N SER A 352 -7.16 -15.66 0.25
CA SER A 352 -6.96 -15.15 -1.12
C SER A 352 -7.86 -13.95 -1.46
N ALA A 353 -8.88 -13.65 -0.65
CA ALA A 353 -9.83 -12.55 -0.86
C ALA A 353 -9.28 -11.21 -0.34
N LEU A 354 -8.26 -10.68 -1.01
CA LEU A 354 -7.61 -9.43 -0.63
C LEU A 354 -8.44 -8.21 -1.08
N PRO A 355 -8.71 -7.25 -0.18
CA PRO A 355 -9.15 -5.90 -0.58
C PRO A 355 -8.07 -5.19 -1.39
N ASP A 356 -8.48 -4.30 -2.29
CA ASP A 356 -7.61 -3.66 -3.30
C ASP A 356 -6.35 -3.02 -2.69
N TYR A 357 -6.50 -2.29 -1.58
CA TYR A 357 -5.38 -1.62 -0.91
C TYR A 357 -4.32 -2.58 -0.37
N MET A 358 -4.67 -3.85 -0.08
CA MET A 358 -3.69 -4.84 0.34
C MET A 358 -2.63 -5.11 -0.72
N HIS A 359 -2.94 -4.92 -2.01
CA HIS A 359 -1.94 -5.03 -3.08
C HIS A 359 -0.93 -3.89 -3.00
N TYR A 360 -1.38 -2.65 -2.76
CA TYR A 360 -0.49 -1.50 -2.58
C TYR A 360 0.40 -1.66 -1.34
N TYR A 361 -0.18 -2.13 -0.22
CA TYR A 361 0.58 -2.44 0.99
C TYR A 361 1.69 -3.47 0.72
N ARG A 362 1.34 -4.62 0.12
CA ARG A 362 2.30 -5.72 -0.13
C ARG A 362 3.39 -5.31 -1.13
N ILE A 363 3.03 -4.63 -2.22
CA ILE A 363 4.02 -4.13 -3.19
C ILE A 363 4.92 -3.05 -2.56
N GLY A 364 4.37 -2.19 -1.71
CA GLY A 364 5.14 -1.21 -0.93
C GLY A 364 6.20 -1.86 -0.06
N LEU A 365 5.84 -2.91 0.69
CA LEU A 365 6.80 -3.68 1.51
C LEU A 365 7.94 -4.28 0.68
N LEU A 366 7.62 -4.88 -0.47
CA LEU A 366 8.62 -5.44 -1.38
C LEU A 366 9.55 -4.36 -1.95
N LYS A 367 9.01 -3.19 -2.34
CA LYS A 367 9.84 -2.06 -2.78
C LYS A 367 10.74 -1.54 -1.67
N ASN A 368 10.26 -1.51 -0.42
CA ASN A 368 11.07 -1.10 0.73
C ASN A 368 12.28 -2.02 0.98
N MET A 369 12.14 -3.32 0.65
CA MET A 369 13.25 -4.27 0.66
C MET A 369 14.26 -4.01 -0.45
N GLY A 370 13.84 -3.39 -1.56
CA GLY A 370 14.65 -3.23 -2.77
C GLY A 370 14.19 -4.08 -3.95
N SER A 371 13.06 -4.78 -3.84
CA SER A 371 12.49 -5.50 -4.98
C SER A 371 12.06 -4.51 -6.07
N ASN A 372 12.38 -4.84 -7.32
CA ASN A 372 11.96 -4.10 -8.51
C ASN A 372 11.17 -4.94 -9.52
N ALA A 373 11.01 -6.24 -9.24
CA ALA A 373 10.23 -7.15 -10.06
C ALA A 373 9.39 -8.14 -9.22
N TYR A 374 8.27 -8.58 -9.78
CA TYR A 374 7.31 -9.50 -9.18
C TYR A 374 6.98 -10.60 -10.18
N ARG A 375 7.00 -11.87 -9.76
CA ARG A 375 6.49 -13.00 -10.54
C ARG A 375 5.21 -13.52 -9.90
N THR A 376 4.15 -13.66 -10.71
CA THR A 376 2.82 -14.09 -10.27
C THR A 376 2.75 -15.61 -10.13
N SER A 377 3.57 -16.15 -9.25
CA SER A 377 3.77 -17.60 -9.08
C SER A 377 2.55 -18.27 -8.45
N HIS A 378 1.86 -19.21 -9.08
CA HIS A 378 1.94 -19.61 -10.50
C HIS A 378 0.57 -19.50 -11.15
N HIS A 379 0.07 -18.28 -11.27
CA HIS A 379 -1.30 -18.03 -11.71
C HIS A 379 -1.51 -16.66 -12.33
N ALA A 380 -2.60 -16.56 -13.10
CA ALA A 380 -3.12 -15.28 -13.57
C ALA A 380 -3.33 -14.34 -12.36
N PRO A 381 -2.70 -13.16 -12.33
CA PRO A 381 -2.86 -12.22 -11.23
C PRO A 381 -4.27 -11.63 -11.22
N ASN A 382 -4.65 -11.00 -10.11
CA ASN A 382 -5.79 -10.09 -10.09
C ASN A 382 -5.38 -8.74 -10.70
N THR A 383 -6.34 -7.99 -11.23
CA THR A 383 -6.07 -6.72 -11.92
C THR A 383 -5.56 -5.65 -10.97
N GLU A 384 -6.02 -5.65 -9.72
CA GLU A 384 -5.66 -4.68 -8.69
C GLU A 384 -4.17 -4.83 -8.27
N LEU A 385 -3.60 -6.04 -8.36
CA LEU A 385 -2.16 -6.26 -8.20
C LEU A 385 -1.36 -5.58 -9.32
N LEU A 386 -1.78 -5.76 -10.57
CA LEU A 386 -1.12 -5.11 -11.71
C LEU A 386 -1.27 -3.58 -11.64
N ASP A 387 -2.41 -3.09 -11.17
CA ASP A 387 -2.65 -1.67 -10.92
C ASP A 387 -1.72 -1.10 -9.85
N ALA A 388 -1.50 -1.83 -8.76
CA ALA A 388 -0.54 -1.46 -7.73
C ALA A 388 0.90 -1.46 -8.28
N CYS A 389 1.29 -2.48 -9.05
CA CYS A 389 2.60 -2.56 -9.69
C CYS A 389 2.83 -1.43 -10.70
N ASP A 390 1.83 -1.10 -11.52
CA ASP A 390 1.87 0.02 -12.46
C ASP A 390 2.09 1.35 -11.75
N SER A 391 1.40 1.55 -10.62
CA SER A 391 1.39 2.81 -9.88
C SER A 391 2.61 2.99 -8.99
N LEU A 392 3.16 1.89 -8.47
CA LEU A 392 4.33 1.90 -7.59
C LEU A 392 5.64 1.68 -8.33
N GLY A 393 5.63 1.29 -9.60
CA GLY A 393 6.85 1.04 -10.39
C GLY A 393 7.50 -0.29 -10.01
N MET A 394 6.79 -1.38 -10.29
CA MET A 394 7.22 -2.77 -10.11
C MET A 394 7.06 -3.50 -11.45
N LEU A 395 8.12 -4.16 -11.95
CA LEU A 395 8.04 -4.98 -13.16
C LEU A 395 7.31 -6.29 -12.86
N VAL A 396 6.44 -6.78 -13.74
CA VAL A 396 5.69 -8.02 -13.55
C VAL A 396 6.02 -9.06 -14.63
N MET A 397 6.47 -10.24 -14.19
CA MET A 397 6.43 -11.46 -14.99
C MET A 397 5.08 -12.12 -14.74
N ASP A 398 4.19 -12.00 -15.73
CA ASP A 398 2.81 -12.44 -15.65
C ASP A 398 2.70 -13.88 -16.15
N GLU A 399 2.20 -14.77 -15.30
CA GLU A 399 2.34 -16.21 -15.46
C GLU A 399 1.01 -16.94 -15.63
N GLN A 400 0.94 -17.79 -16.66
CA GLN A 400 -0.08 -18.82 -16.77
C GLN A 400 0.34 -20.10 -16.03
N ARG A 401 -0.62 -20.81 -15.44
CA ARG A 401 -0.37 -21.97 -14.58
C ARG A 401 0.28 -23.17 -15.28
N LEU A 402 -0.36 -23.70 -16.33
CA LEU A 402 0.02 -24.99 -16.95
C LEU A 402 0.47 -24.86 -18.40
N LEU A 403 1.44 -25.71 -18.78
CA LEU A 403 1.90 -25.81 -20.17
C LEU A 403 0.94 -26.68 -20.99
N ASN A 404 -0.15 -26.08 -21.47
CA ASN A 404 -1.21 -26.80 -22.17
C ASN A 404 -1.82 -25.96 -23.32
N SER A 405 -1.95 -26.56 -24.50
CA SER A 405 -2.52 -25.91 -25.69
C SER A 405 -3.90 -26.44 -26.10
N SER A 406 -4.62 -27.11 -25.18
CA SER A 406 -6.02 -27.48 -25.41
C SER A 406 -6.92 -26.22 -25.49
N PRO A 407 -8.13 -26.31 -26.06
CA PRO A 407 -9.03 -25.15 -26.17
C PRO A 407 -9.27 -24.41 -24.85
N GLU A 408 -9.42 -25.14 -23.73
CA GLU A 408 -9.62 -24.56 -22.40
C GLU A 408 -8.43 -23.70 -21.96
N TYR A 409 -7.21 -24.24 -21.96
CA TYR A 409 -6.02 -23.50 -21.51
C TYR A 409 -5.58 -22.42 -22.50
N MET A 410 -5.84 -22.62 -23.81
CA MET A 410 -5.59 -21.61 -24.83
C MET A 410 -6.53 -20.41 -24.67
N ASP A 411 -7.79 -20.64 -24.32
CA ASP A 411 -8.75 -19.59 -23.99
C ASP A 411 -8.33 -18.82 -22.72
N GLN A 412 -7.94 -19.53 -21.66
CA GLN A 412 -7.40 -18.92 -20.43
C GLN A 412 -6.19 -18.02 -20.73
N PHE A 413 -5.21 -18.51 -21.50
CA PHE A 413 -4.02 -17.75 -21.88
C PHE A 413 -4.37 -16.54 -22.78
N THR A 414 -5.37 -16.69 -23.65
CA THR A 414 -5.87 -15.60 -24.49
C THR A 414 -6.52 -14.51 -23.66
N ARG A 415 -7.38 -14.87 -22.69
CA ARG A 415 -8.01 -13.92 -21.76
C ARG A 415 -6.97 -13.19 -20.92
N LEU A 416 -6.00 -13.92 -20.36
CA LEU A 416 -4.89 -13.35 -19.58
C LEU A 416 -4.17 -12.25 -20.38
N ILE A 417 -3.63 -12.57 -21.55
CA ILE A 417 -2.86 -11.60 -22.34
C ILE A 417 -3.71 -10.40 -22.74
N LYS A 418 -4.96 -10.62 -23.18
CA LYS A 418 -5.80 -9.52 -23.66
C LYS A 418 -6.15 -8.54 -22.52
N ARG A 419 -6.48 -9.06 -21.34
CA ARG A 419 -6.73 -8.28 -20.13
C ARG A 419 -5.49 -7.47 -19.75
N ASP A 420 -4.31 -8.10 -19.77
CA ASP A 420 -3.15 -7.55 -19.08
C ASP A 420 -2.14 -6.78 -19.97
N ARG A 421 -2.20 -6.94 -21.30
CA ARG A 421 -1.22 -6.37 -22.26
C ARG A 421 -1.04 -4.84 -22.22
N ASN A 422 -1.99 -4.11 -21.65
CA ASN A 422 -1.91 -2.65 -21.52
C ASN A 422 -1.18 -2.19 -20.24
N HIS A 423 -0.97 -3.07 -19.25
CA HIS A 423 -0.28 -2.72 -18.02
C HIS A 423 1.22 -2.44 -18.26
N PRO A 424 1.74 -1.25 -17.91
CA PRO A 424 3.15 -0.97 -18.05
C PRO A 424 4.07 -1.73 -17.11
N SER A 425 3.57 -2.28 -16.01
CA SER A 425 4.36 -3.15 -15.13
C SER A 425 4.73 -4.46 -15.82
N VAL A 426 3.79 -5.09 -16.53
CA VAL A 426 4.03 -6.36 -17.23
C VAL A 426 5.17 -6.16 -18.23
N PHE A 427 6.21 -6.99 -18.17
CA PHE A 427 7.36 -6.92 -19.09
C PHE A 427 7.62 -8.23 -19.82
N MET A 428 7.07 -9.34 -19.32
CA MET A 428 7.29 -10.68 -19.85
C MET A 428 6.11 -11.59 -19.48
N TRP A 429 5.79 -12.52 -20.38
CA TRP A 429 4.79 -13.56 -20.15
C TRP A 429 5.48 -14.89 -19.81
N SER A 430 5.17 -15.50 -18.67
CA SER A 430 5.59 -16.87 -18.36
C SER A 430 4.50 -17.85 -18.79
N ILE A 431 4.87 -18.84 -19.62
CA ILE A 431 3.89 -19.77 -20.20
C ILE A 431 3.53 -20.95 -19.30
N ALA A 432 4.33 -21.22 -18.25
CA ALA A 432 4.14 -22.27 -17.24
C ALA A 432 5.34 -22.35 -16.28
N ASN A 433 5.20 -23.18 -15.23
CA ASN A 433 6.24 -23.50 -14.25
C ASN A 433 6.44 -25.02 -14.07
N GLU A 434 7.68 -25.51 -14.13
CA GLU A 434 8.13 -26.84 -13.66
C GLU A 434 7.29 -28.05 -14.13
N GLU A 435 7.03 -28.10 -15.43
CA GLU A 435 6.24 -29.15 -16.08
C GLU A 435 7.11 -30.38 -16.35
N GLY A 436 7.64 -30.97 -15.28
CA GLY A 436 8.67 -32.00 -15.25
C GLY A 436 8.43 -33.19 -16.18
N TRP A 437 7.16 -33.57 -16.37
CA TRP A 437 6.76 -34.68 -17.24
C TRP A 437 6.94 -34.42 -18.73
N ILE A 438 6.92 -33.15 -19.17
CA ILE A 438 6.87 -32.81 -20.59
C ILE A 438 7.93 -31.80 -21.04
N GLN A 439 8.56 -31.05 -20.13
CA GLN A 439 9.45 -29.93 -20.47
C GLN A 439 10.68 -30.29 -21.31
N THR A 440 11.17 -31.55 -21.25
CA THR A 440 12.31 -32.04 -22.05
C THR A 440 11.88 -32.86 -23.29
N THR A 441 10.59 -32.93 -23.57
CA THR A 441 10.00 -33.78 -24.62
C THR A 441 9.63 -32.98 -25.88
N SER A 442 9.36 -33.69 -26.98
CA SER A 442 8.84 -33.06 -28.19
C SER A 442 7.41 -32.52 -28.01
N TYR A 443 6.62 -33.06 -27.08
CA TYR A 443 5.31 -32.51 -26.72
C TYR A 443 5.45 -31.12 -26.11
N GLY A 444 6.28 -30.99 -25.06
CA GLY A 444 6.55 -29.71 -24.42
C GLY A 444 7.04 -28.64 -25.40
N LYS A 445 7.97 -29.02 -26.29
CA LYS A 445 8.44 -28.15 -27.39
C LYS A 445 7.29 -27.62 -28.26
N ARG A 446 6.41 -28.50 -28.76
CA ARG A 446 5.29 -28.10 -29.66
C ARG A 446 4.25 -27.24 -28.94
N ILE A 447 3.96 -27.55 -27.68
CA ILE A 447 3.03 -26.75 -26.85
C ILE A 447 3.61 -25.35 -26.64
N ALA A 448 4.88 -25.26 -26.24
CA ALA A 448 5.57 -23.98 -26.05
C ALA A 448 5.61 -23.14 -27.34
N GLN A 449 5.90 -23.75 -28.51
CA GLN A 449 5.81 -23.05 -29.80
C GLN A 449 4.42 -22.47 -30.06
N THR A 450 3.38 -23.23 -29.72
CA THR A 450 1.99 -22.80 -29.90
C THR A 450 1.65 -21.61 -28.99
N LEU A 451 2.02 -21.67 -27.72
CA LEU A 451 1.79 -20.56 -26.77
C LEU A 451 2.62 -19.32 -27.14
N VAL A 452 3.89 -19.46 -27.51
CA VAL A 452 4.72 -18.35 -27.97
C VAL A 452 4.15 -17.71 -29.24
N ALA A 453 3.62 -18.50 -30.18
CA ALA A 453 2.96 -17.97 -31.36
C ALA A 453 1.68 -17.20 -30.99
N LYS A 454 0.86 -17.74 -30.08
CA LYS A 454 -0.35 -17.06 -29.60
C LYS A 454 -0.02 -15.76 -28.86
N GLN A 455 1.03 -15.76 -28.06
CA GLN A 455 1.50 -14.56 -27.37
C GLN A 455 1.90 -13.47 -28.37
N LYS A 456 2.70 -13.80 -29.40
CA LYS A 456 3.09 -12.85 -30.45
C LYS A 456 1.90 -12.31 -31.25
N GLU A 457 0.88 -13.12 -31.46
CA GLU A 457 -0.38 -12.69 -32.11
C GLU A 457 -1.11 -11.62 -31.27
N LEU A 458 -1.20 -11.84 -29.95
CA LEU A 458 -2.01 -11.02 -29.04
C LEU A 458 -1.28 -9.80 -28.48
N ASP A 459 0.02 -9.93 -28.22
CA ASP A 459 0.91 -8.88 -27.72
C ASP A 459 2.33 -9.02 -28.29
N PRO A 460 2.64 -8.44 -29.45
CA PRO A 460 3.99 -8.46 -30.02
C PRO A 460 4.98 -7.51 -29.30
N THR A 461 4.55 -6.76 -28.28
CA THR A 461 5.39 -5.76 -27.60
C THR A 461 6.21 -6.32 -26.44
N ARG A 462 5.94 -7.57 -26.05
CA ARG A 462 6.65 -8.32 -25.01
C ARG A 462 7.05 -9.69 -25.52
N THR A 463 7.92 -10.35 -24.77
CA THR A 463 8.37 -11.71 -25.07
C THR A 463 7.91 -12.69 -24.00
N SER A 464 8.19 -13.98 -24.23
CA SER A 464 7.84 -15.07 -23.30
C SER A 464 9.06 -15.74 -22.68
N THR A 465 8.87 -16.26 -21.48
CA THR A 465 9.76 -17.22 -20.83
C THR A 465 9.00 -18.46 -20.35
N TYR A 466 9.74 -19.42 -19.81
CA TYR A 466 9.26 -20.62 -19.16
C TYR A 466 10.16 -20.89 -17.95
N ALA A 467 9.55 -21.12 -16.80
CA ALA A 467 10.25 -21.38 -15.55
C ALA A 467 10.61 -22.87 -15.45
N ALA A 468 11.88 -23.19 -15.68
CA ALA A 468 12.36 -24.58 -15.75
C ALA A 468 13.37 -24.90 -14.64
N ASP A 469 13.10 -25.96 -13.87
CA ASP A 469 13.96 -26.55 -12.83
C ASP A 469 15.10 -27.42 -13.38
N LEU A 470 15.46 -27.18 -14.65
CA LEU A 470 16.50 -27.90 -15.36
C LEU A 470 17.84 -27.16 -15.27
N PRO A 471 18.98 -27.90 -15.19
CA PRO A 471 20.31 -27.31 -15.23
C PRO A 471 20.69 -26.93 -16.68
N ASN A 472 21.87 -27.29 -17.16
CA ASN A 472 22.33 -27.04 -18.52
C ASN A 472 21.67 -28.02 -19.52
N VAL A 473 20.35 -27.92 -19.70
CA VAL A 473 19.55 -28.77 -20.61
C VAL A 473 18.86 -27.90 -21.65
N PHE A 474 19.25 -28.06 -22.92
CA PHE A 474 18.67 -27.31 -24.04
C PHE A 474 17.41 -27.96 -24.64
N LYS A 475 17.27 -29.28 -24.57
CA LYS A 475 16.21 -30.05 -25.23
C LYS A 475 14.80 -29.72 -24.69
N GLY A 476 13.78 -29.74 -25.57
CA GLY A 476 12.36 -29.58 -25.23
C GLY A 476 11.89 -28.13 -25.33
N VAL A 477 11.30 -27.60 -24.27
CA VAL A 477 10.79 -26.21 -24.20
C VAL A 477 11.93 -25.20 -24.40
N ASN A 478 13.11 -25.49 -23.85
CA ASN A 478 14.27 -24.58 -23.92
C ASN A 478 14.79 -24.37 -25.36
N GLU A 479 14.47 -25.25 -26.31
CA GLU A 479 14.85 -25.10 -27.73
C GLU A 479 14.09 -23.95 -28.43
N VAL A 480 12.95 -23.54 -27.88
CA VAL A 480 11.99 -22.64 -28.57
C VAL A 480 11.60 -21.43 -27.75
N ILE A 481 11.93 -21.41 -26.45
CA ILE A 481 11.60 -20.29 -25.58
C ILE A 481 12.52 -19.10 -25.86
N PRO A 482 11.99 -17.87 -26.05
CA PRO A 482 12.83 -16.71 -26.35
C PRO A 482 13.82 -16.33 -25.24
N VAL A 483 13.43 -16.50 -23.98
CA VAL A 483 14.27 -16.21 -22.80
C VAL A 483 14.34 -17.46 -21.93
N ARG A 484 15.55 -17.94 -21.64
CA ARG A 484 15.79 -19.12 -20.79
C ARG A 484 15.62 -18.76 -19.31
N GLY A 485 14.59 -19.34 -18.68
CA GLY A 485 14.30 -19.15 -17.24
C GLY A 485 14.79 -20.29 -16.35
N PHE A 486 15.69 -20.04 -15.43
CA PHE A 486 16.19 -21.02 -14.46
C PHE A 486 15.41 -20.96 -13.15
N ASN A 487 14.81 -22.09 -12.76
CA ASN A 487 14.46 -22.34 -11.37
C ASN A 487 15.64 -23.04 -10.70
N TYR A 488 16.19 -22.41 -9.67
CA TYR A 488 17.36 -22.84 -8.93
C TYR A 488 18.55 -23.06 -9.88
N ARG A 489 19.30 -24.15 -9.68
CA ARG A 489 20.38 -24.61 -10.59
C ARG A 489 21.40 -23.51 -10.91
N GLN A 490 21.64 -22.61 -9.96
CA GLN A 490 22.50 -21.43 -10.08
C GLN A 490 23.91 -21.75 -10.61
N PHE A 491 24.44 -22.93 -10.25
CA PHE A 491 25.77 -23.37 -10.68
C PHE A 491 25.82 -23.82 -12.15
N ALA A 492 24.69 -24.10 -12.79
CA ALA A 492 24.63 -24.48 -14.20
C ALA A 492 24.49 -23.29 -15.15
N VAL A 493 24.23 -22.08 -14.62
CA VAL A 493 23.93 -20.90 -15.44
C VAL A 493 25.13 -20.46 -16.27
N ALA A 494 26.33 -20.46 -15.69
CA ALA A 494 27.55 -20.10 -16.41
C ALA A 494 27.85 -21.07 -17.56
N ASP A 495 27.74 -22.38 -17.31
CA ASP A 495 27.96 -23.41 -18.33
C ASP A 495 26.91 -23.38 -19.45
N TYR A 496 25.67 -23.02 -19.13
CA TYR A 496 24.63 -22.83 -20.15
C TYR A 496 24.90 -21.57 -20.99
N HIS A 497 25.27 -20.45 -20.37
CA HIS A 497 25.63 -19.24 -21.09
C HIS A 497 26.82 -19.48 -22.02
N ALA A 498 27.85 -20.18 -21.55
CA ALA A 498 29.02 -20.52 -22.36
C ALA A 498 28.66 -21.35 -23.60
N SER A 499 27.67 -22.25 -23.51
CA SER A 499 27.20 -23.06 -24.63
C SER A 499 26.15 -22.37 -25.52
N HIS A 500 25.44 -21.36 -25.00
CA HIS A 500 24.39 -20.61 -25.70
C HIS A 500 24.54 -19.10 -25.47
N PRO A 501 25.64 -18.48 -25.92
CA PRO A 501 26.04 -17.11 -25.53
C PRO A 501 25.07 -16.03 -26.01
N THR A 502 24.21 -16.32 -26.98
CA THR A 502 23.22 -15.38 -27.52
C THR A 502 21.82 -15.57 -26.93
N HIS A 503 21.60 -16.56 -26.06
CA HIS A 503 20.28 -16.83 -25.47
C HIS A 503 20.15 -16.02 -24.19
N PRO A 504 19.17 -15.09 -24.07
CA PRO A 504 18.99 -14.32 -22.84
C PRO A 504 18.61 -15.22 -21.66
N ILE A 505 19.19 -14.95 -20.49
CA ILE A 505 19.04 -15.78 -19.29
C ILE A 505 18.43 -14.96 -18.14
N ILE A 506 17.51 -15.60 -17.42
CA ILE A 506 16.87 -15.05 -16.22
C ILE A 506 16.71 -16.15 -15.16
N GLY A 507 16.84 -15.79 -13.88
CA GLY A 507 16.46 -16.69 -12.78
C GLY A 507 14.97 -16.56 -12.50
N THR A 508 14.13 -17.46 -12.97
CA THR A 508 12.68 -17.45 -12.75
C THR A 508 12.29 -17.82 -11.32
N GLU A 509 13.14 -18.58 -10.63
CA GLU A 509 12.98 -18.93 -9.21
C GLU A 509 14.34 -19.18 -8.59
N MET A 510 14.74 -18.44 -7.56
CA MET A 510 16.09 -18.48 -6.99
C MET A 510 16.05 -18.47 -5.47
N GLY A 511 17.16 -18.82 -4.81
CA GLY A 511 17.18 -18.89 -3.34
C GLY A 511 16.34 -20.05 -2.84
N SER A 512 15.28 -19.76 -2.08
CA SER A 512 14.48 -20.71 -1.26
C SER A 512 15.15 -21.09 0.06
N THR A 513 15.80 -20.11 0.70
CA THR A 513 16.17 -20.20 2.12
C THR A 513 14.91 -20.34 2.97
N VAL A 514 14.93 -21.25 3.95
CA VAL A 514 13.82 -21.48 4.87
C VAL A 514 14.17 -20.98 6.26
N THR A 515 13.35 -20.07 6.80
CA THR A 515 13.58 -19.40 8.09
C THR A 515 12.28 -19.12 8.85
N THR A 516 12.34 -18.99 10.18
CA THR A 516 11.22 -18.56 11.02
C THR A 516 11.57 -17.25 11.73
N ARG A 517 10.75 -16.20 11.56
CA ARG A 517 11.02 -14.85 12.08
C ARG A 517 11.41 -14.86 13.55
N GLY A 518 12.58 -14.30 13.88
CA GLY A 518 13.03 -14.09 15.26
C GLY A 518 13.43 -15.35 16.03
N VAL A 519 13.51 -16.51 15.37
CA VAL A 519 13.98 -17.77 15.97
C VAL A 519 15.44 -17.99 15.59
N TYR A 520 16.33 -18.34 16.53
CA TYR A 520 17.77 -18.55 16.23
C TYR A 520 18.28 -19.93 16.64
N THR A 521 17.35 -20.82 16.96
CA THR A 521 17.63 -22.23 17.26
C THR A 521 16.56 -23.09 16.62
N LYS A 522 16.95 -24.18 15.95
CA LYS A 522 16.00 -25.13 15.37
C LYS A 522 15.12 -25.76 16.46
N ASP A 523 13.81 -25.73 16.28
CA ASP A 523 12.82 -26.42 17.11
C ASP A 523 11.99 -27.33 16.20
N SER A 524 12.34 -28.63 16.13
CA SER A 524 11.62 -29.58 15.27
C SER A 524 10.23 -29.96 15.78
N LEU A 525 9.90 -29.68 17.04
CA LEU A 525 8.58 -30.00 17.61
C LEU A 525 7.55 -28.93 17.24
N ARG A 526 7.96 -27.66 17.33
CA ARG A 526 7.16 -26.54 16.84
C ARG A 526 7.34 -26.28 15.34
N GLY A 527 8.34 -26.87 14.72
CA GLY A 527 8.68 -26.68 13.30
C GLY A 527 9.24 -25.30 13.01
N TYR A 528 10.15 -24.81 13.86
CA TYR A 528 10.85 -23.54 13.66
C TYR A 528 12.28 -23.74 13.17
N LEU A 529 12.71 -22.83 12.28
CA LEU A 529 14.05 -22.80 11.71
C LEU A 529 14.78 -21.52 12.12
N PRO A 530 16.11 -21.56 12.28
CA PRO A 530 16.92 -20.36 12.52
C PRO A 530 16.68 -19.29 11.44
N ASP A 531 16.55 -18.05 11.87
CA ASP A 531 16.38 -16.83 11.08
C ASP A 531 17.73 -16.31 10.59
N GLN A 532 18.46 -17.20 9.93
CA GLN A 532 19.78 -16.98 9.36
C GLN A 532 19.85 -17.69 8.02
N ASP A 533 20.64 -17.16 7.09
CA ASP A 533 20.82 -17.73 5.76
C ASP A 533 21.73 -18.97 5.80
N ILE A 534 21.26 -20.02 6.47
CA ILE A 534 22.00 -21.26 6.73
C ILE A 534 21.24 -22.54 6.36
N THR A 535 19.94 -22.44 6.07
CA THR A 535 19.09 -23.59 5.71
C THR A 535 18.37 -23.33 4.39
N ALA A 536 18.54 -24.23 3.43
CA ALA A 536 17.76 -24.27 2.19
C ALA A 536 17.45 -25.73 1.85
N PRO A 537 16.36 -26.03 1.12
CA PRO A 537 16.09 -27.35 0.59
C PRO A 537 17.19 -27.86 -0.35
N TRP A 538 17.28 -29.18 -0.54
CA TRP A 538 18.36 -29.81 -1.32
C TRP A 538 18.36 -29.43 -2.82
N TRP A 539 17.21 -29.01 -3.37
CA TRP A 539 17.07 -28.59 -4.76
C TRP A 539 17.40 -27.10 -4.99
N ALA A 540 17.55 -26.35 -3.90
CA ALA A 540 17.56 -24.91 -3.83
C ALA A 540 18.93 -24.36 -3.39
N SER A 541 18.97 -23.13 -2.88
CA SER A 541 20.20 -22.47 -2.44
C SER A 541 19.93 -21.42 -1.36
N ARG A 542 20.99 -21.03 -0.66
CA ARG A 542 20.95 -19.86 0.23
C ARG A 542 20.91 -18.56 -0.57
N ALA A 543 20.43 -17.48 0.03
CA ALA A 543 20.36 -16.16 -0.61
C ALA A 543 21.74 -15.66 -1.04
N GLU A 544 22.75 -15.84 -0.18
CA GLU A 544 24.13 -15.46 -0.47
C GLU A 544 24.74 -16.21 -1.66
N GLU A 545 24.42 -17.49 -1.80
CA GLU A 545 25.01 -18.37 -2.81
C GLU A 545 24.60 -17.99 -4.23
N TRP A 546 23.30 -17.86 -4.49
CA TRP A 546 22.84 -17.54 -5.84
C TRP A 546 23.11 -16.08 -6.21
N TRP A 547 22.89 -15.15 -5.26
CA TRP A 547 23.00 -13.73 -5.54
C TRP A 547 24.43 -13.32 -5.83
N SER A 548 25.41 -13.88 -5.10
CA SER A 548 26.83 -13.61 -5.37
C SER A 548 27.25 -13.98 -6.80
N LEU A 549 26.62 -15.00 -7.39
CA LEU A 549 26.82 -15.38 -8.78
C LEU A 549 26.05 -14.46 -9.73
N ALA A 550 24.78 -14.18 -9.47
CA ALA A 550 23.95 -13.36 -10.35
C ALA A 550 24.38 -11.88 -10.37
N ALA A 551 24.83 -11.33 -9.24
CA ALA A 551 25.16 -9.91 -9.08
C ALA A 551 26.33 -9.45 -9.96
N VAL A 552 27.30 -10.32 -10.21
CA VAL A 552 28.56 -9.98 -10.92
C VAL A 552 28.53 -10.30 -12.41
N ASN A 553 27.49 -10.99 -12.90
CA ASN A 553 27.41 -11.47 -14.28
C ASN A 553 26.31 -10.74 -15.07
N ASP A 554 26.66 -9.79 -15.93
CA ASP A 554 25.68 -8.97 -16.67
C ASP A 554 24.75 -9.79 -17.59
N TYR A 555 25.24 -10.88 -18.20
CA TYR A 555 24.43 -11.75 -19.07
C TYR A 555 23.27 -12.44 -18.35
N TRP A 556 23.32 -12.52 -17.02
CA TRP A 556 22.24 -13.03 -16.20
C TRP A 556 21.35 -11.85 -15.81
N ALA A 557 20.15 -11.70 -16.37
CA ALA A 557 19.30 -10.52 -16.17
C ALA A 557 18.96 -10.20 -14.69
N GLY A 558 19.23 -11.12 -13.76
CA GLY A 558 18.79 -11.11 -12.37
C GLY A 558 17.85 -12.30 -12.13
N GLY A 559 17.00 -12.21 -11.12
CA GLY A 559 16.03 -13.27 -10.89
C GLY A 559 15.01 -12.98 -9.80
N PHE A 560 14.15 -13.96 -9.55
CA PHE A 560 13.05 -13.88 -8.60
C PHE A 560 13.28 -14.85 -7.45
N ILE A 561 13.34 -14.36 -6.22
CA ILE A 561 13.56 -15.22 -5.05
C ILE A 561 12.28 -15.98 -4.69
N TRP A 562 12.39 -17.22 -4.24
CA TRP A 562 11.31 -17.95 -3.60
C TRP A 562 11.44 -17.76 -2.08
N THR A 563 10.60 -16.98 -1.38
CA THR A 563 9.55 -16.06 -1.89
C THR A 563 9.66 -14.68 -1.25
N GLY A 564 8.89 -13.71 -1.72
CA GLY A 564 8.79 -12.39 -1.10
C GLY A 564 8.07 -12.41 0.25
N PHE A 565 6.97 -13.15 0.34
CA PHE A 565 6.21 -13.39 1.56
C PHE A 565 6.09 -14.90 1.81
N ASP A 566 6.05 -15.32 3.07
CA ASP A 566 5.48 -16.62 3.41
C ASP A 566 4.01 -16.63 2.95
N TYR A 567 3.53 -17.81 2.67
CA TYR A 567 2.18 -18.08 2.20
C TYR A 567 1.65 -19.31 2.90
N ARG A 568 0.33 -19.43 3.01
CA ARG A 568 -0.27 -20.61 3.62
C ARG A 568 -0.06 -21.83 2.71
N GLY A 569 0.16 -23.00 3.30
CA GLY A 569 0.52 -24.21 2.57
C GLY A 569 2.02 -24.36 2.34
N GLU A 570 2.39 -25.37 1.54
CA GLU A 570 3.76 -25.79 1.26
C GLU A 570 4.75 -25.63 2.45
N PRO A 571 4.49 -26.28 3.60
CA PRO A 571 5.18 -26.02 4.87
C PRO A 571 6.62 -26.58 4.94
N THR A 572 7.31 -26.67 3.82
CA THR A 572 8.68 -27.19 3.69
C THR A 572 9.63 -26.46 4.65
N PRO A 573 10.51 -27.18 5.38
CA PRO A 573 10.80 -28.62 5.29
C PRO A 573 9.95 -29.48 6.23
N PHE A 574 8.97 -28.89 6.91
CA PHE A 574 8.12 -29.56 7.88
C PHE A 574 6.77 -29.96 7.27
N GLN A 575 5.94 -30.53 8.12
CA GLN A 575 4.53 -30.82 7.89
C GLN A 575 3.78 -30.28 9.12
N TRP A 576 2.63 -30.85 9.47
CA TRP A 576 1.95 -30.57 10.73
C TRP A 576 2.94 -30.52 11.92
N PRO A 577 2.90 -29.51 12.80
CA PRO A 577 1.86 -28.49 12.94
C PRO A 577 1.98 -27.27 11.99
N ASN A 578 2.98 -27.22 11.12
CA ASN A 578 3.16 -26.08 10.22
C ASN A 578 2.07 -26.05 9.14
N ILE A 579 1.40 -24.92 9.04
CA ILE A 579 0.33 -24.64 8.08
C ILE A 579 0.72 -23.61 7.03
N SER A 580 1.88 -22.96 7.18
CA SER A 580 2.42 -21.97 6.24
C SER A 580 3.87 -22.30 5.92
N SER A 581 4.36 -21.75 4.81
CA SER A 581 5.72 -21.92 4.34
C SER A 581 6.75 -21.17 5.21
N HIS A 582 8.04 -21.46 4.97
CA HIS A 582 9.19 -20.81 5.63
C HIS A 582 10.06 -20.01 4.65
N PHE A 583 9.68 -19.98 3.38
CA PHE A 583 10.49 -19.46 2.26
C PHE A 583 10.55 -17.94 2.19
N GLY A 584 9.52 -17.27 2.71
CA GLY A 584 9.37 -15.84 2.60
C GLY A 584 10.49 -15.10 3.29
N VAL A 585 11.02 -14.06 2.62
CA VAL A 585 11.90 -13.08 3.27
C VAL A 585 11.17 -12.21 4.29
N MET A 586 9.85 -12.15 4.16
CA MET A 586 8.92 -11.67 5.17
C MET A 586 7.96 -12.80 5.54
N ASP A 587 7.41 -12.78 6.75
CA ASP A 587 6.33 -13.70 7.10
C ASP A 587 5.01 -13.35 6.39
N VAL A 588 3.96 -14.15 6.61
CA VAL A 588 2.65 -14.00 5.95
C VAL A 588 1.89 -12.72 6.37
N CYS A 589 2.35 -12.01 7.41
CA CYS A 589 1.85 -10.67 7.78
C CYS A 589 2.66 -9.55 7.12
N GLY A 590 3.79 -9.88 6.47
CA GLY A 590 4.74 -8.92 5.92
C GLY A 590 5.79 -8.43 6.92
N PHE A 591 5.97 -9.11 8.06
CA PHE A 591 7.05 -8.74 8.98
C PHE A 591 8.40 -9.25 8.46
N PRO A 592 9.44 -8.40 8.40
CA PRO A 592 10.78 -8.81 7.96
C PRO A 592 11.37 -9.94 8.80
N LYS A 593 11.93 -10.94 8.10
CA LYS A 593 12.89 -11.90 8.65
C LYS A 593 14.32 -11.35 8.46
N ASN A 594 15.35 -11.99 9.00
CA ASN A 594 16.72 -11.51 8.89
C ASN A 594 17.22 -11.43 7.43
N ILE A 595 16.81 -12.38 6.61
CA ILE A 595 17.13 -12.46 5.18
C ILE A 595 16.64 -11.26 4.37
N TYR A 596 15.60 -10.55 4.83
CA TYR A 596 15.16 -9.27 4.26
C TYR A 596 16.31 -8.26 4.20
N TYR A 597 17.08 -8.15 5.29
CA TYR A 597 18.15 -7.16 5.41
C TYR A 597 19.39 -7.56 4.62
N TYR A 598 19.60 -8.86 4.35
CA TYR A 598 20.60 -9.31 3.39
C TYR A 598 20.28 -8.77 1.99
N TYR A 599 19.07 -8.99 1.49
CA TYR A 599 18.67 -8.46 0.18
C TYR A 599 18.68 -6.93 0.17
N GLN A 600 18.16 -6.26 1.20
CA GLN A 600 18.15 -4.80 1.27
C GLN A 600 19.56 -4.20 1.22
N SER A 601 20.55 -4.84 1.86
CA SER A 601 21.95 -4.41 1.79
C SER A 601 22.47 -4.40 0.36
N TRP A 602 22.11 -5.40 -0.44
CA TRP A 602 22.72 -5.61 -1.75
C TRP A 602 21.87 -5.17 -2.94
N TRP A 603 20.58 -4.94 -2.73
CA TRP A 603 19.60 -4.51 -3.73
C TRP A 603 19.26 -3.02 -3.66
N THR A 604 19.72 -2.33 -2.62
CA THR A 604 19.45 -0.90 -2.44
C THR A 604 20.70 -0.12 -2.09
N ASP A 605 20.63 1.20 -2.31
CA ASP A 605 21.59 2.16 -1.79
C ASP A 605 21.25 2.65 -0.37
N LYS A 606 20.15 2.16 0.25
CA LYS A 606 19.76 2.54 1.63
C LYS A 606 20.88 2.23 2.61
N ASP A 607 21.01 2.99 3.67
CA ASP A 607 22.00 2.71 4.72
C ASP A 607 21.49 1.56 5.59
N VAL A 608 22.04 0.36 5.37
CA VAL A 608 21.64 -0.85 6.10
C VAL A 608 22.72 -1.20 7.12
N LEU A 609 22.34 -1.35 8.38
CA LEU A 609 23.17 -1.90 9.46
C LEU A 609 22.27 -2.68 10.42
N HIS A 610 21.95 -3.91 10.05
CA HIS A 610 21.05 -4.78 10.80
C HIS A 610 21.84 -5.80 11.61
N ILE A 611 21.55 -5.90 12.91
CA ILE A 611 22.13 -6.88 13.83
C ILE A 611 21.07 -7.93 14.14
N SER A 612 21.46 -9.20 14.08
CA SER A 612 20.66 -10.35 14.54
C SER A 612 21.56 -11.28 15.36
N ALA A 613 21.09 -12.06 16.33
CA ALA A 613 19.75 -12.18 16.88
C ALA A 613 19.29 -10.98 17.72
N ASN A 614 18.10 -11.06 18.34
CA ASN A 614 17.73 -10.14 19.42
C ASN A 614 18.68 -10.28 20.63
N TRP A 615 18.68 -9.30 21.55
CA TRP A 615 19.58 -9.28 22.72
C TRP A 615 18.90 -9.59 24.06
N ASN A 616 17.86 -10.43 24.03
CA ASN A 616 17.33 -11.10 25.22
C ASN A 616 17.95 -12.50 25.35
N ARG A 617 18.14 -12.97 26.59
CA ARG A 617 18.82 -14.25 26.83
C ARG A 617 18.02 -15.40 26.22
N VAL A 618 18.53 -15.97 25.12
CA VAL A 618 17.89 -17.08 24.42
C VAL A 618 17.81 -18.31 25.34
N GLN A 619 16.58 -18.80 25.56
CA GLN A 619 16.32 -20.01 26.30
C GLN A 619 15.65 -21.03 25.38
N THR A 620 16.31 -22.17 25.14
CA THR A 620 15.71 -23.29 24.39
C THR A 620 15.62 -24.49 25.31
N TRP A 621 14.40 -24.99 25.57
CA TRP A 621 14.16 -26.18 26.41
C TRP A 621 14.82 -26.14 27.80
N GLY A 622 14.92 -24.94 28.39
CA GLY A 622 15.57 -24.74 29.69
C GLY A 622 17.10 -24.62 29.65
N VAL A 623 17.74 -24.83 28.50
CA VAL A 623 19.20 -24.68 28.33
C VAL A 623 19.53 -23.25 27.95
N LYS A 624 20.37 -22.61 28.77
CA LYS A 624 20.91 -21.28 28.51
C LYS A 624 22.16 -21.44 27.64
N LYS A 625 22.14 -20.91 26.41
CA LYS A 625 23.35 -20.72 25.63
C LYS A 625 23.90 -19.34 25.95
N ASP A 626 25.10 -19.32 26.52
CA ASP A 626 25.78 -18.06 26.81
C ASP A 626 26.58 -17.56 25.61
N SER A 627 26.70 -18.32 24.51
CA SER A 627 27.36 -17.88 23.28
C SER A 627 26.34 -17.76 22.14
N VAL A 628 26.29 -16.58 21.51
CA VAL A 628 25.36 -16.21 20.45
C VAL A 628 26.16 -15.94 19.17
N ASP A 629 25.74 -16.54 18.05
CA ASP A 629 26.28 -16.22 16.72
C ASP A 629 25.55 -14.99 16.19
N VAL A 630 26.15 -13.82 16.40
CA VAL A 630 25.61 -12.52 16.01
C VAL A 630 25.95 -12.26 14.55
N TRP A 631 24.94 -12.12 13.70
CA TRP A 631 25.08 -11.76 12.29
C TRP A 631 24.81 -10.27 12.07
N VAL A 632 25.55 -9.69 11.13
CA VAL A 632 25.36 -8.32 10.67
C VAL A 632 25.18 -8.31 9.15
N ASN A 633 24.02 -7.83 8.71
CA ASN A 633 23.74 -7.50 7.33
C ASN A 633 23.94 -5.99 7.14
N SER A 634 24.84 -5.60 6.23
CA SER A 634 25.14 -4.19 5.96
C SER A 634 25.72 -4.00 4.57
N ASN A 635 25.53 -2.81 4.01
CA ASN A 635 26.23 -2.34 2.80
C ASN A 635 27.27 -1.25 3.08
N ALA A 636 27.72 -1.17 4.34
CA ALA A 636 28.89 -0.39 4.73
C ALA A 636 30.19 -1.10 4.34
N ASP A 637 31.29 -0.34 4.32
CA ASP A 637 32.61 -0.82 3.94
C ASP A 637 33.21 -1.74 5.02
N ASN A 638 32.92 -1.45 6.29
CA ASN A 638 33.38 -2.22 7.45
C ASN A 638 32.46 -1.99 8.65
N VAL A 639 32.49 -2.91 9.59
CA VAL A 639 31.71 -2.88 10.84
C VAL A 639 32.60 -3.26 12.02
N GLU A 640 32.54 -2.49 13.09
CA GLU A 640 33.09 -2.83 14.40
C GLU A 640 31.96 -3.07 15.39
N MET A 641 32.04 -4.17 16.13
CA MET A 641 31.02 -4.59 17.09
C MET A 641 31.50 -4.26 18.51
N PHE A 642 30.58 -3.84 19.39
CA PHE A 642 30.85 -3.53 20.78
C PHE A 642 29.79 -4.20 21.68
N LEU A 643 30.21 -4.73 22.83
CA LEU A 643 29.32 -5.17 23.89
C LEU A 643 29.62 -4.33 25.13
N ASN A 644 28.61 -3.60 25.64
CA ASN A 644 28.75 -2.72 26.80
C ASN A 644 29.94 -1.75 26.69
N GLY A 645 30.16 -1.20 25.49
CA GLY A 645 31.24 -0.28 25.16
C GLY A 645 32.60 -0.92 24.89
N LYS A 646 32.75 -2.24 25.08
CA LYS A 646 33.99 -2.97 24.77
C LYS A 646 33.97 -3.50 23.34
N SER A 647 34.97 -3.14 22.54
CA SER A 647 35.11 -3.65 21.17
C SER A 647 35.29 -5.18 21.16
N LEU A 648 34.57 -5.82 20.25
CA LEU A 648 34.67 -7.23 19.87
C LEU A 648 35.42 -7.41 18.53
N GLY A 649 36.02 -6.33 18.03
CA GLY A 649 36.82 -6.31 16.81
C GLY A 649 36.07 -5.79 15.59
N LYS A 650 36.85 -5.21 14.68
CA LYS A 650 36.42 -4.67 13.39
C LYS A 650 36.61 -5.72 12.28
N LYS A 651 35.65 -5.80 11.36
CA LYS A 651 35.71 -6.63 10.16
C LYS A 651 35.31 -5.84 8.92
N ASP A 652 35.97 -6.10 7.80
CA ASP A 652 35.61 -5.54 6.49
C ASP A 652 34.45 -6.33 5.89
N MET A 653 33.47 -5.63 5.32
CA MET A 653 32.27 -6.26 4.78
C MET A 653 32.58 -6.91 3.42
N PRO A 654 32.44 -8.24 3.27
CA PRO A 654 32.54 -8.87 1.95
C PRO A 654 31.40 -8.37 1.04
N ARG A 655 31.73 -7.99 -0.19
CA ARG A 655 30.72 -7.62 -1.19
C ARG A 655 29.77 -8.79 -1.44
N ASN A 656 28.46 -8.54 -1.37
CA ASN A 656 27.40 -9.55 -1.49
C ASN A 656 27.40 -10.63 -0.39
N GLY A 657 28.04 -10.38 0.76
CA GLY A 657 28.05 -11.31 1.89
C GLY A 657 27.42 -10.75 3.18
N HIS A 658 27.81 -11.31 4.31
CA HIS A 658 27.47 -10.84 5.65
C HIS A 658 28.71 -10.88 6.56
N LEU A 659 28.56 -10.37 7.79
CA LEU A 659 29.54 -10.52 8.87
C LEU A 659 28.92 -11.26 10.04
N ASN A 660 29.75 -11.97 10.82
CA ASN A 660 29.29 -12.61 12.05
C ASN A 660 30.32 -12.56 13.19
N TRP A 661 29.87 -12.66 14.43
CA TRP A 661 30.70 -12.74 15.65
C TRP A 661 30.10 -13.77 16.61
N MET A 662 30.95 -14.59 17.22
CA MET A 662 30.56 -15.36 18.39
C MET A 662 30.68 -14.47 19.63
N VAL A 663 29.55 -14.10 20.22
CA VAL A 663 29.49 -13.16 21.35
C VAL A 663 28.95 -13.88 22.58
N ASN A 664 29.65 -13.76 23.70
CA ASN A 664 29.10 -14.24 24.96
C ASN A 664 28.04 -13.26 25.47
N TYR A 665 26.84 -13.77 25.74
CA TYR A 665 25.72 -12.97 26.21
C TYR A 665 26.04 -12.33 27.56
N GLU A 666 25.95 -11.00 27.58
CA GLU A 666 25.92 -10.18 28.78
C GLU A 666 24.75 -9.22 28.63
N PRO A 667 23.88 -9.08 29.66
CA PRO A 667 22.81 -8.09 29.62
C PRO A 667 23.38 -6.69 29.37
N GLY A 668 22.70 -5.91 28.53
CA GLY A 668 23.11 -4.55 28.23
C GLY A 668 22.90 -4.19 26.76
N THR A 669 23.90 -3.55 26.16
CA THR A 669 23.83 -3.03 24.77
C THR A 669 24.87 -3.71 23.89
N LEU A 670 24.40 -4.34 22.82
CA LEU A 670 25.20 -4.78 21.70
C LEU A 670 25.12 -3.72 20.59
N GLU A 671 26.24 -3.14 20.20
CA GLU A 671 26.31 -2.04 19.24
C GLU A 671 27.17 -2.43 18.04
N ALA A 672 26.69 -2.13 16.84
CA ALA A 672 27.48 -2.15 15.62
C ALA A 672 27.74 -0.72 15.15
N VAL A 673 29.00 -0.40 14.88
CA VAL A 673 29.44 0.86 14.28
C VAL A 673 30.02 0.56 12.91
N ALA A 674 29.45 1.14 11.86
CA ALA A 674 29.89 0.91 10.49
C ALA A 674 30.28 2.21 9.78
N TYR A 675 31.08 2.11 8.73
CA TYR A 675 31.42 3.25 7.88
C TYR A 675 31.08 2.94 6.42
N LYS A 676 30.29 3.80 5.78
CA LYS A 676 29.93 3.70 4.36
C LYS A 676 30.35 4.97 3.64
N LYS A 677 31.35 4.89 2.75
CA LYS A 677 31.92 6.05 2.05
C LYS A 677 32.34 7.16 3.04
N GLY A 678 32.92 6.77 4.17
CA GLY A 678 33.33 7.66 5.26
C GLY A 678 32.22 8.15 6.21
N ARG A 679 30.94 7.89 5.92
CA ARG A 679 29.82 8.22 6.84
C ARG A 679 29.65 7.13 7.89
N LYS A 680 29.55 7.53 9.17
CA LYS A 680 29.33 6.63 10.31
C LYS A 680 27.86 6.22 10.43
N LEU A 681 27.61 4.92 10.50
CA LEU A 681 26.33 4.29 10.83
C LEU A 681 26.44 3.63 12.20
N VAL A 682 25.34 3.62 12.97
CA VAL A 682 25.28 2.98 14.29
C VAL A 682 23.96 2.24 14.41
N SER A 683 24.01 1.01 14.89
CA SER A 683 22.86 0.17 15.19
C SER A 683 23.07 -0.47 16.56
N GLN A 684 21.99 -0.63 17.33
CA GLN A 684 22.07 -1.13 18.70
C GLN A 684 20.92 -2.10 18.98
N LEU A 685 21.23 -3.16 19.72
CA LEU A 685 20.26 -4.04 20.36
C LEU A 685 20.47 -3.99 21.87
N GLN A 686 19.37 -3.97 22.62
CA GLN A 686 19.40 -3.87 24.06
C GLN A 686 18.58 -4.99 24.69
N THR A 687 19.07 -5.51 25.81
CA THR A 687 18.27 -6.41 26.65
C THR A 687 17.06 -5.66 27.21
N THR A 688 15.86 -6.19 26.98
CA THR A 688 14.60 -5.54 27.37
C THR A 688 14.13 -5.99 28.75
N ASP A 689 13.35 -5.13 29.39
CA ASP A 689 12.56 -5.49 30.57
C ASP A 689 11.28 -6.24 30.14
N PRO A 690 10.50 -6.82 31.09
CA PRO A 690 9.20 -7.40 30.77
C PRO A 690 8.25 -6.39 30.09
N ALA A 691 7.39 -6.90 29.21
CA ALA A 691 6.39 -6.10 28.52
C ALA A 691 5.53 -5.28 29.50
N HIS A 692 5.27 -4.03 29.13
CA HIS A 692 4.56 -3.05 29.94
C HIS A 692 3.33 -2.47 29.23
N GLU A 693 3.41 -2.25 27.93
CA GLU A 693 2.41 -1.52 27.15
C GLU A 693 2.21 -2.15 25.77
N VAL A 694 0.96 -2.17 25.30
CA VAL A 694 0.59 -2.53 23.93
C VAL A 694 0.72 -1.30 23.05
N LEU A 695 1.52 -1.42 22.00
CA LEU A 695 1.72 -0.38 21.01
C LEU A 695 1.06 -0.77 19.69
N ILE A 696 0.33 0.16 19.11
CA ILE A 696 -0.37 -0.02 17.82
C ILE A 696 0.20 0.94 16.79
N VAL A 697 0.43 0.44 15.58
CA VAL A 697 1.08 1.17 14.49
C VAL A 697 0.22 1.00 13.24
N PRO A 698 -0.77 1.88 13.01
CA PRO A 698 -1.56 1.88 11.79
C PRO A 698 -0.71 2.36 10.61
N TYR A 699 -0.90 1.72 9.45
CA TYR A 699 -0.25 2.12 8.20
C TYR A 699 -0.92 3.36 7.59
N LYS A 700 -2.24 3.50 7.79
CA LYS A 700 -3.04 4.70 7.46
C LYS A 700 -3.99 5.02 8.61
N THR A 701 -4.16 6.29 8.93
CA THR A 701 -5.19 6.79 9.86
C THR A 701 -6.32 7.54 9.17
N THR A 702 -6.23 7.75 7.86
CA THR A 702 -7.34 8.24 7.04
C THR A 702 -7.75 7.18 6.01
N LEU A 703 -9.05 6.83 5.97
CA LEU A 703 -9.64 5.85 5.06
C LEU A 703 -10.78 6.45 4.23
N LEU A 704 -11.03 5.91 3.05
CA LEU A 704 -12.26 6.17 2.31
C LEU A 704 -13.43 5.40 2.93
N ALA A 705 -14.56 6.08 3.15
CA ALA A 705 -15.82 5.49 3.59
C ALA A 705 -16.57 4.85 2.41
N ASP A 706 -15.93 3.93 1.68
CA ASP A 706 -16.47 3.29 0.48
C ASP A 706 -16.91 1.83 0.72
N GLY A 707 -16.71 1.32 1.94
CA GLY A 707 -16.94 -0.08 2.30
C GLY A 707 -15.85 -1.04 1.84
N LYS A 708 -14.72 -0.53 1.31
CA LYS A 708 -13.65 -1.31 0.68
C LYS A 708 -12.27 -0.97 1.23
N ASP A 709 -11.94 0.30 1.45
CA ASP A 709 -10.64 0.75 1.94
C ASP A 709 -10.30 0.13 3.29
N VAL A 710 -9.02 -0.18 3.49
CA VAL A 710 -8.54 -0.88 4.68
C VAL A 710 -7.30 -0.21 5.26
N SER A 711 -7.15 -0.31 6.58
CA SER A 711 -5.90 -0.03 7.29
C SER A 711 -5.32 -1.32 7.86
N VAL A 712 -4.03 -1.54 7.58
CA VAL A 712 -3.24 -2.57 8.25
C VAL A 712 -2.68 -1.97 9.54
N ILE A 713 -2.95 -2.60 10.68
CA ILE A 713 -2.47 -2.15 11.98
C ILE A 713 -1.55 -3.22 12.54
N ASN A 714 -0.28 -2.89 12.66
CA ASN A 714 0.70 -3.74 13.32
C ASN A 714 0.65 -3.49 14.82
N VAL A 715 0.69 -4.56 15.61
CA VAL A 715 0.59 -4.50 17.06
C VAL A 715 1.79 -5.19 17.67
N LYS A 716 2.40 -4.51 18.64
CA LYS A 716 3.57 -4.99 19.37
C LYS A 716 3.46 -4.62 20.84
N VAL A 717 4.42 -5.07 21.65
CA VAL A 717 4.53 -4.65 23.05
C VAL A 717 5.92 -4.09 23.33
N VAL A 718 5.95 -3.10 24.23
CA VAL A 718 7.17 -2.44 24.68
C VAL A 718 7.33 -2.58 26.18
N ASP A 719 8.57 -2.50 26.65
CA ASP A 719 8.88 -2.45 28.07
C ASP A 719 8.70 -1.03 28.66
N LYS A 720 9.02 -0.86 29.95
CA LYS A 720 8.88 0.45 30.64
C LYS A 720 9.77 1.55 30.09
N GLN A 721 10.77 1.20 29.28
CA GLN A 721 11.68 2.14 28.63
C GLN A 721 11.32 2.36 27.16
N GLY A 722 10.18 1.82 26.69
CA GLY A 722 9.70 1.96 25.32
C GLY A 722 10.42 1.08 24.30
N ARG A 723 11.19 0.07 24.75
CA ARG A 723 11.91 -0.86 23.86
C ARG A 723 10.99 -2.01 23.50
N GLU A 724 10.95 -2.37 22.21
CA GLU A 724 10.15 -3.49 21.71
C GLU A 724 10.64 -4.81 22.32
N VAL A 725 9.73 -5.60 22.90
CA VAL A 725 10.06 -6.89 23.53
C VAL A 725 10.04 -7.99 22.46
N PRO A 726 11.20 -8.48 21.98
CA PRO A 726 11.32 -9.25 20.75
C PRO A 726 10.84 -10.71 20.86
N ASP A 727 10.66 -11.20 22.08
CA ASP A 727 10.25 -12.57 22.42
C ASP A 727 8.87 -12.62 23.09
N ALA A 728 8.13 -11.50 23.10
CA ALA A 728 6.80 -11.45 23.68
C ALA A 728 5.78 -12.26 22.88
N ASP A 729 4.89 -12.93 23.60
CA ASP A 729 3.88 -13.84 23.05
C ASP A 729 2.46 -13.56 23.59
N ASN A 730 2.25 -12.39 24.19
CA ASN A 730 1.00 -12.00 24.85
C ASN A 730 -0.22 -12.16 23.92
N LEU A 731 -1.35 -12.61 24.47
CA LEU A 731 -2.64 -12.59 23.75
C LEU A 731 -3.17 -11.15 23.72
N ILE A 732 -3.36 -10.60 22.53
CA ILE A 732 -3.94 -9.27 22.33
C ILE A 732 -5.41 -9.40 21.96
N ARG A 733 -6.27 -8.58 22.56
CA ARG A 733 -7.69 -8.45 22.27
C ARG A 733 -7.96 -7.12 21.59
N PHE A 734 -8.76 -7.14 20.53
CA PHE A 734 -9.06 -5.98 19.72
C PHE A 734 -10.51 -5.55 19.90
N LYS A 735 -10.72 -4.24 20.01
CA LYS A 735 -12.04 -3.61 20.04
C LYS A 735 -12.07 -2.49 19.02
N ILE A 736 -13.17 -2.41 18.28
CA ILE A 736 -13.43 -1.37 17.28
C ILE A 736 -14.81 -0.75 17.54
N GLU A 737 -14.91 0.57 17.42
CA GLU A 737 -16.16 1.34 17.46
C GLU A 737 -16.20 2.31 16.26
N GLY A 738 -17.39 2.61 15.74
CA GLY A 738 -17.58 3.39 14.51
C GLY A 738 -18.06 2.53 13.34
N ASP A 739 -18.27 3.13 12.18
CA ASP A 739 -18.68 2.42 10.96
C ASP A 739 -17.48 1.75 10.29
N ALA A 740 -17.06 0.61 10.86
CA ALA A 740 -15.95 -0.22 10.38
C ALA A 740 -16.02 -1.63 10.98
N LYS A 741 -15.25 -2.56 10.41
CA LYS A 741 -15.12 -3.92 10.91
C LYS A 741 -13.68 -4.41 10.84
N ILE A 742 -13.30 -5.27 11.79
CA ILE A 742 -12.08 -6.08 11.66
C ILE A 742 -12.39 -7.20 10.68
N ILE A 743 -11.53 -7.39 9.69
CA ILE A 743 -11.72 -8.42 8.66
C ILE A 743 -10.67 -9.53 8.71
N GLY A 744 -9.64 -9.42 9.55
CA GLY A 744 -8.63 -10.45 9.67
C GLY A 744 -7.57 -10.13 10.71
N VAL A 745 -6.98 -11.19 11.28
CA VAL A 745 -5.83 -11.11 12.20
C VAL A 745 -4.78 -12.16 11.85
N GLY A 746 -3.52 -11.89 12.20
CA GLY A 746 -2.41 -12.82 11.97
C GLY A 746 -1.19 -12.46 12.82
N ASN A 747 -0.21 -13.37 12.91
CA ASN A 747 1.06 -13.11 13.60
C ASN A 747 2.30 -13.65 12.88
N GLY A 748 2.15 -14.45 11.82
CA GLY A 748 3.28 -15.01 11.07
C GLY A 748 3.94 -16.22 11.71
N ASP A 749 3.37 -16.81 12.76
CA ASP A 749 3.81 -18.11 13.27
C ASP A 749 3.37 -19.21 12.28
N PRO A 750 4.29 -19.94 11.63
CA PRO A 750 3.92 -20.96 10.65
C PRO A 750 3.17 -22.14 11.29
N SER A 751 3.19 -22.28 12.62
CA SER A 751 2.56 -23.37 13.38
C SER A 751 1.36 -22.92 14.22
N SER A 752 0.94 -21.66 14.11
CA SER A 752 -0.23 -21.15 14.81
C SER A 752 -1.52 -21.67 14.17
N HIS A 753 -2.37 -22.34 14.96
CA HIS A 753 -3.73 -22.73 14.56
C HIS A 753 -4.82 -21.79 15.10
N GLU A 754 -4.44 -20.66 15.68
CA GLU A 754 -5.41 -19.64 16.10
C GLU A 754 -6.25 -19.13 14.90
N PRO A 755 -7.57 -18.88 15.06
CA PRO A 755 -8.45 -18.49 13.96
C PRO A 755 -8.11 -17.15 13.33
N ASP A 756 -7.87 -17.15 12.01
CA ASP A 756 -7.61 -15.96 11.19
C ASP A 756 -8.83 -15.03 11.07
N LYS A 757 -10.01 -15.63 11.20
CA LYS A 757 -11.30 -14.96 11.31
C LYS A 757 -11.88 -15.30 12.67
N CYS A 758 -12.15 -14.28 13.49
CA CYS A 758 -12.86 -14.44 14.75
C CYS A 758 -14.34 -14.08 14.56
N ALA A 759 -15.20 -14.55 15.46
CA ALA A 759 -16.55 -13.98 15.55
C ALA A 759 -16.48 -12.51 15.98
N ASP A 760 -17.46 -11.72 15.57
CA ASP A 760 -17.53 -10.31 15.94
C ASP A 760 -17.57 -10.13 17.46
N GLY A 761 -16.82 -9.13 17.94
CA GLY A 761 -16.68 -8.83 19.37
C GLY A 761 -15.67 -9.70 20.14
N VAL A 762 -15.08 -10.74 19.53
CA VAL A 762 -14.07 -11.61 20.18
C VAL A 762 -12.74 -11.66 19.43
N TRP A 763 -12.45 -10.64 18.62
CA TRP A 763 -11.21 -10.52 17.87
C TRP A 763 -9.97 -10.53 18.77
N GLN A 764 -9.07 -11.47 18.52
CA GLN A 764 -7.85 -11.66 19.30
C GLN A 764 -6.75 -12.36 18.50
N ARG A 765 -5.50 -12.16 18.89
CA ARG A 765 -4.34 -12.89 18.34
C ARG A 765 -3.16 -12.82 19.31
N ARG A 766 -2.43 -13.92 19.49
CA ARG A 766 -1.15 -13.89 20.21
C ARG A 766 -0.07 -13.20 19.39
N LEU A 767 0.78 -12.44 20.07
CA LEU A 767 2.05 -12.02 19.50
C LEU A 767 2.89 -13.27 19.17
N PHE A 768 3.62 -13.22 18.07
CA PHE A 768 4.68 -14.17 17.76
C PHE A 768 5.97 -13.37 17.64
N ASN A 769 6.93 -13.64 18.54
CA ASN A 769 8.18 -12.90 18.64
C ASN A 769 7.94 -11.37 18.58
N GLY A 770 7.10 -10.90 19.50
CA GLY A 770 6.82 -9.48 19.74
C GLY A 770 5.73 -8.85 18.88
N LYS A 771 5.19 -9.53 17.85
CA LYS A 771 4.30 -8.90 16.85
C LYS A 771 3.06 -9.71 16.50
N CYS A 772 1.95 -9.01 16.25
CA CYS A 772 0.80 -9.49 15.50
C CYS A 772 0.21 -8.36 14.63
N GLN A 773 -0.77 -8.67 13.80
CA GLN A 773 -1.39 -7.76 12.85
C GLN A 773 -2.91 -7.91 12.86
N VAL A 774 -3.60 -6.80 12.62
CA VAL A 774 -5.05 -6.74 12.43
C VAL A 774 -5.37 -5.85 11.23
N ILE A 775 -6.41 -6.23 10.49
CA ILE A 775 -6.84 -5.52 9.28
C ILE A 775 -8.24 -4.97 9.53
N VAL A 776 -8.38 -3.65 9.43
CA VAL A 776 -9.62 -2.91 9.64
C VAL A 776 -10.14 -2.41 8.31
N GLN A 777 -11.40 -2.69 7.98
CA GLN A 777 -12.09 -2.20 6.80
C GLN A 777 -13.08 -1.09 7.18
N ALA A 778 -13.03 0.01 6.45
CA ALA A 778 -13.98 1.10 6.61
C ALA A 778 -15.40 0.68 6.17
N GLY A 779 -16.40 1.25 6.83
CA GLY A 779 -17.79 1.21 6.39
C GLY A 779 -18.07 2.23 5.28
N ARG A 780 -19.31 2.67 5.17
CA ARG A 780 -19.79 3.56 4.09
C ARG A 780 -20.14 4.97 4.54
N ASN A 781 -20.08 5.20 5.85
CA ASN A 781 -20.36 6.48 6.45
C ASN A 781 -19.04 7.11 6.90
N ALA A 782 -18.81 8.35 6.46
CA ALA A 782 -17.69 9.16 6.96
C ALA A 782 -17.86 9.44 8.46
N GLY A 783 -16.77 9.47 9.21
CA GLY A 783 -16.79 9.57 10.66
C GLY A 783 -15.45 9.20 11.29
N ILE A 784 -15.49 8.85 12.58
CA ILE A 784 -14.31 8.44 13.35
C ILE A 784 -14.50 6.98 13.77
N ILE A 785 -13.48 6.17 13.49
CA ILE A 785 -13.32 4.80 13.97
C ILE A 785 -12.39 4.86 15.18
N LYS A 786 -12.81 4.28 16.31
CA LYS A 786 -11.95 4.11 17.48
C LYS A 786 -11.45 2.67 17.53
N PHE A 787 -10.14 2.49 17.54
CA PHE A 787 -9.52 1.18 17.63
C PHE A 787 -8.70 1.06 18.92
N VAL A 788 -8.89 -0.05 19.64
CA VAL A 788 -8.20 -0.35 20.90
C VAL A 788 -7.64 -1.77 20.89
N ALA A 789 -6.41 -1.93 21.35
CA ALA A 789 -5.75 -3.20 21.58
C ALA A 789 -5.34 -3.34 23.04
N SER A 790 -5.68 -4.47 23.67
CA SER A 790 -5.45 -4.70 25.10
C SER A 790 -4.90 -6.09 25.38
N SER A 791 -4.16 -6.24 26.47
CA SER A 791 -3.69 -7.53 26.98
C SER A 791 -3.68 -7.55 28.50
N THR A 792 -3.85 -8.72 29.11
CA THR A 792 -3.86 -8.86 30.56
C THR A 792 -2.53 -8.40 31.16
N GLY A 793 -2.58 -7.40 32.05
CA GLY A 793 -1.41 -6.88 32.76
C GLY A 793 -0.59 -5.83 32.01
N LEU A 794 -0.98 -5.45 30.79
CA LEU A 794 -0.33 -4.40 30.00
C LEU A 794 -1.21 -3.15 29.92
N GLN A 795 -0.59 -1.97 29.78
CA GLN A 795 -1.32 -0.77 29.36
C GLN A 795 -1.87 -0.97 27.94
N GLN A 796 -3.11 -0.55 27.70
CA GLN A 796 -3.75 -0.69 26.39
C GLN A 796 -3.26 0.37 25.40
N GLY A 797 -3.20 0.02 24.12
CA GLY A 797 -2.96 0.96 23.02
C GLY A 797 -4.26 1.32 22.32
N GLY A 798 -4.39 2.56 21.83
CA GLY A 798 -5.58 3.01 21.10
C GLY A 798 -5.27 4.12 20.09
N THR A 799 -6.02 4.17 19.00
CA THR A 799 -5.89 5.18 17.94
C THR A 799 -7.26 5.46 17.34
N ASP A 800 -7.45 6.70 16.92
CA ASP A 800 -8.58 7.10 16.10
C ASP A 800 -8.17 7.03 14.62
N ILE A 801 -9.08 6.58 13.77
CA ILE A 801 -8.95 6.52 12.31
C ILE A 801 -10.12 7.31 11.73
N ILE A 802 -9.85 8.28 10.85
CA ILE A 802 -10.88 9.10 10.22
C ILE A 802 -11.31 8.45 8.90
N THR A 803 -12.61 8.32 8.69
CA THR A 803 -13.17 7.96 7.39
C THR A 803 -13.72 9.20 6.70
N VAL A 804 -13.31 9.42 5.45
CA VAL A 804 -13.79 10.51 4.60
C VAL A 804 -14.65 9.96 3.48
N SER A 805 -15.65 10.70 3.03
CA SER A 805 -16.41 10.30 1.84
C SER A 805 -15.49 10.24 0.63
N ASP A 806 -15.78 9.35 -0.32
CA ASP A 806 -15.15 9.37 -1.63
C ASP A 806 -15.58 10.66 -2.36
N VAL A 807 -14.79 11.73 -2.18
CA VAL A 807 -15.01 13.00 -2.85
C VAL A 807 -14.50 12.86 -4.29
N ASN A 808 -15.25 12.12 -5.11
CA ASN A 808 -15.08 12.17 -6.56
C ASN A 808 -15.21 13.62 -7.01
N ALA A 809 -14.06 14.27 -7.24
CA ALA A 809 -13.91 15.55 -7.92
C ALA A 809 -15.07 16.53 -7.68
N ALA A 810 -15.43 16.77 -6.41
CA ALA A 810 -16.29 17.90 -6.10
C ALA A 810 -15.63 19.12 -6.73
N THR A 811 -16.41 19.91 -7.48
CA THR A 811 -15.91 21.09 -8.18
C THR A 811 -15.17 21.94 -7.15
N ILE A 812 -13.84 22.03 -7.25
CA ILE A 812 -13.01 22.73 -6.26
C ILE A 812 -13.55 24.16 -6.16
N THR A 813 -14.19 24.47 -5.04
CA THR A 813 -14.78 25.79 -4.82
C THR A 813 -13.74 26.72 -4.22
N ASN A 814 -13.05 27.45 -5.09
CA ASN A 814 -12.06 28.43 -4.65
C ASN A 814 -12.69 29.81 -4.47
N ASN A 815 -12.69 30.30 -3.22
CA ASN A 815 -12.90 31.73 -2.94
C ASN A 815 -11.58 32.49 -3.16
N LYS A 816 -11.61 33.50 -4.05
CA LYS A 816 -10.43 34.33 -4.37
C LYS A 816 -10.15 35.43 -3.36
N LYS A 817 -11.03 35.65 -2.37
CA LYS A 817 -10.92 36.73 -1.37
C LYS A 817 -9.59 36.75 -0.61
N PHE A 818 -9.01 35.57 -0.38
CA PHE A 818 -7.76 35.39 0.37
C PHE A 818 -6.56 34.97 -0.50
N ASP A 819 -6.70 35.02 -1.83
CA ASP A 819 -5.59 34.73 -2.73
C ASP A 819 -4.44 35.72 -2.49
N LEU A 820 -3.22 35.20 -2.58
CA LEU A 820 -2.00 35.98 -2.45
C LEU A 820 -1.67 36.67 -3.76
N THR A 821 -1.10 37.87 -3.68
CA THR A 821 -0.41 38.49 -4.82
C THR A 821 0.85 37.69 -5.19
N ALA A 822 1.38 37.89 -6.40
CA ALA A 822 2.59 37.19 -6.85
C ALA A 822 3.78 37.39 -5.90
N GLU A 823 3.95 38.59 -5.33
CA GLU A 823 5.02 38.86 -4.36
C GLU A 823 4.77 38.15 -3.02
N GLN A 824 3.52 38.14 -2.54
CA GLN A 824 3.18 37.43 -1.29
C GLN A 824 3.31 35.91 -1.42
N ALA A 825 3.06 35.37 -2.61
CA ALA A 825 3.18 33.94 -2.92
C ALA A 825 4.62 33.52 -3.29
N ARG A 826 5.58 34.45 -3.31
CA ARG A 826 6.96 34.15 -3.63
C ARG A 826 7.57 33.20 -2.57
N PRO A 827 8.16 32.07 -2.97
CA PRO A 827 8.80 31.14 -2.03
C PRO A 827 9.90 31.83 -1.21
N ARG A 828 9.91 31.60 0.10
CA ARG A 828 10.92 32.12 1.02
C ARG A 828 11.97 31.07 1.35
N LEU A 829 13.21 31.53 1.56
CA LEU A 829 14.32 30.65 1.95
C LEU A 829 14.12 30.19 3.39
N VAL A 830 14.35 28.90 3.63
CA VAL A 830 14.20 28.27 4.94
C VAL A 830 15.58 28.05 5.54
N ASP A 831 15.84 28.70 6.67
CA ASP A 831 17.07 28.52 7.43
C ASP A 831 17.08 27.19 8.18
N LYS A 832 18.28 26.74 8.55
CA LYS A 832 18.42 25.59 9.44
C LYS A 832 17.84 25.90 10.83
N MET A 833 17.12 24.93 11.38
CA MET A 833 16.37 25.03 12.62
C MET A 833 16.79 23.91 13.57
N LEU A 834 17.29 24.31 14.75
CA LEU A 834 17.33 23.49 15.95
C LEU A 834 16.48 24.21 16.98
N GLY A 835 15.20 23.82 17.04
CA GLY A 835 14.17 24.51 17.79
C GLY A 835 13.74 23.79 19.06
N ALA A 836 13.08 24.53 19.94
CA ALA A 836 12.41 24.02 21.13
C ALA A 836 11.03 24.67 21.31
N ASP A 837 9.99 23.87 21.55
CA ASP A 837 8.69 24.40 22.01
C ASP A 837 8.74 24.64 23.51
N ILE A 838 8.72 25.92 23.91
CA ILE A 838 8.79 26.30 25.32
C ILE A 838 7.57 27.09 25.76
N SER A 839 6.43 26.89 25.09
CA SER A 839 5.22 27.67 25.38
C SER A 839 4.73 27.52 26.83
N PHE A 840 5.07 26.40 27.48
CA PHE A 840 4.82 26.13 28.90
C PHE A 840 5.74 26.89 29.88
N LEU A 841 6.80 27.56 29.42
CA LEU A 841 7.77 28.22 30.31
C LEU A 841 7.11 29.18 31.32
N PRO A 842 6.19 30.08 30.93
CA PRO A 842 5.52 30.98 31.88
C PRO A 842 4.76 30.24 32.99
N GLU A 843 4.16 29.08 32.66
CA GLU A 843 3.44 28.27 33.64
C GLU A 843 4.40 27.63 34.65
N LEU A 844 5.52 27.09 34.18
CA LEU A 844 6.56 26.51 35.04
C LEU A 844 7.14 27.58 35.98
N GLU A 845 7.40 28.78 35.47
CA GLU A 845 7.90 29.91 36.26
C GLU A 845 6.88 30.37 37.32
N ALA A 846 5.59 30.37 36.98
CA ALA A 846 4.48 30.68 37.88
C ALA A 846 4.29 29.62 38.97
N LYS A 847 4.61 28.35 38.68
CA LYS A 847 4.71 27.25 39.67
C LYS A 847 5.95 27.34 40.57
N GLY A 848 6.78 28.37 40.39
CA GLY A 848 7.98 28.60 41.20
C GLY A 848 9.22 27.87 40.71
N ILE A 849 9.17 27.17 39.58
CA ILE A 849 10.33 26.48 39.01
C ILE A 849 11.35 27.52 38.57
N ARG A 850 12.63 27.23 38.79
CA ARG A 850 13.76 28.07 38.42
C ARG A 850 14.82 27.21 37.76
N PHE A 851 15.23 27.62 36.57
CA PHE A 851 16.14 26.81 35.76
C PHE A 851 17.59 27.06 36.12
N SER A 852 18.41 26.01 36.07
CA SER A 852 19.85 26.11 36.24
C SER A 852 20.57 25.12 35.36
N ASP A 853 21.74 25.53 34.86
CA ASP A 853 22.67 24.68 34.12
C ASP A 853 24.03 24.67 34.81
N ASN A 854 24.62 23.48 34.99
CA ASN A 854 25.88 23.30 35.72
C ASN A 854 25.90 23.98 37.11
N GLY A 855 24.76 23.96 37.81
CA GLY A 855 24.59 24.60 39.12
C GLY A 855 24.41 26.12 39.08
N VAL A 856 24.44 26.76 37.91
CA VAL A 856 24.24 28.21 37.73
C VAL A 856 22.81 28.49 37.28
N LYS A 857 22.08 29.26 38.09
CA LYS A 857 20.71 29.68 37.78
C LYS A 857 20.70 30.70 36.62
N LYS A 858 19.91 30.42 35.58
CA LYS A 858 19.78 31.26 34.38
C LYS A 858 18.35 31.21 33.83
N ASP A 859 18.06 32.11 32.90
CA ASP A 859 16.84 32.03 32.09
C ASP A 859 16.86 30.79 31.19
N ALA A 860 15.75 30.07 31.07
CA ALA A 860 15.69 28.83 30.29
C ALA A 860 16.01 29.05 28.80
N ILE A 861 15.63 30.20 28.22
CA ILE A 861 15.93 30.56 26.83
C ILE A 861 17.43 30.77 26.64
N ALA A 862 18.08 31.40 27.62
CA ALA A 862 19.53 31.58 27.61
C ALA A 862 20.26 30.23 27.70
N ILE A 863 19.79 29.31 28.56
CA ILE A 863 20.32 27.95 28.65
C ILE A 863 20.19 27.24 27.30
N LEU A 864 19.00 27.21 26.68
CA LEU A 864 18.82 26.58 25.36
C LEU A 864 19.73 27.20 24.29
N LYS A 865 19.88 28.53 24.25
CA LYS A 865 20.80 29.19 23.32
C LYS A 865 22.25 28.75 23.52
N GLU A 866 22.71 28.65 24.76
CA GLU A 866 24.07 28.21 25.09
C GLU A 866 24.34 26.78 24.57
N HIS A 867 23.32 25.92 24.63
CA HIS A 867 23.34 24.54 24.10
C HIS A 867 22.98 24.45 22.61
N GLY A 868 23.04 25.57 21.89
CA GLY A 868 23.07 25.61 20.43
C GLY A 868 21.72 25.65 19.72
N PHE A 869 20.61 25.78 20.45
CA PHE A 869 19.29 26.05 19.88
C PHE A 869 19.27 27.44 19.22
N ASN A 870 18.63 27.55 18.05
CA ASN A 870 18.56 28.80 17.29
C ASN A 870 17.11 29.25 16.98
N TYR A 871 16.12 28.42 17.29
CA TYR A 871 14.69 28.73 17.17
C TYR A 871 13.96 28.43 18.48
N ILE A 872 12.90 29.20 18.73
CA ILE A 872 11.90 28.92 19.75
C ILE A 872 10.54 28.84 19.07
N ARG A 873 9.79 27.78 19.36
CA ARG A 873 8.38 27.66 18.99
C ARG A 873 7.49 28.13 20.14
N LEU A 874 6.52 28.99 19.81
CA LEU A 874 5.47 29.44 20.72
C LEU A 874 4.09 29.16 20.14
N ARG A 875 3.19 28.65 20.99
CA ARG A 875 1.79 28.43 20.67
C ARG A 875 0.95 29.64 21.04
N ILE A 876 -0.09 29.91 20.25
CA ILE A 876 -1.12 30.89 20.59
C ILE A 876 -2.53 30.31 20.44
N PHE A 877 -3.33 30.50 21.49
CA PHE A 877 -4.75 30.13 21.56
C PHE A 877 -5.64 31.38 21.49
N ASN A 878 -6.91 31.18 21.16
CA ASN A 878 -7.90 32.25 21.04
C ASN A 878 -8.30 32.84 22.40
N ASP A 879 -8.85 32.00 23.28
CA ASP A 879 -9.13 32.35 24.68
C ASP A 879 -8.70 31.22 25.62
N PRO A 880 -7.39 31.09 25.91
CA PRO A 880 -6.91 30.07 26.83
C PRO A 880 -7.32 30.33 28.29
N ALA A 881 -7.77 31.54 28.64
CA ALA A 881 -8.14 31.90 30.00
C ALA A 881 -9.57 31.45 30.38
N ALA A 882 -10.39 31.10 29.40
CA ALA A 882 -11.74 30.56 29.62
C ALA A 882 -11.75 29.35 30.57
N ASP A 883 -12.89 29.08 31.22
CA ASP A 883 -13.01 27.96 32.17
C ASP A 883 -12.67 26.59 31.53
N SER A 884 -12.99 26.41 30.25
CA SER A 884 -12.62 25.23 29.45
C SER A 884 -11.36 25.43 28.60
N GLY A 885 -10.70 26.59 28.73
CA GLY A 885 -9.53 26.97 27.96
C GLY A 885 -8.29 26.18 28.35
N TYR A 886 -7.23 26.33 27.57
CA TYR A 886 -5.94 25.68 27.80
C TYR A 886 -5.32 26.01 29.17
N SER A 887 -5.57 27.21 29.69
CA SER A 887 -5.01 27.72 30.94
C SER A 887 -6.04 28.52 31.77
N PRO A 888 -7.04 27.83 32.37
CA PRO A 888 -8.18 28.47 32.99
C PRO A 888 -7.79 29.51 34.06
N GLY A 889 -8.31 30.74 33.90
CA GLY A 889 -8.06 31.87 34.81
C GLY A 889 -6.63 32.43 34.82
N LYS A 890 -5.71 31.89 34.00
CA LYS A 890 -4.30 32.34 33.93
C LYS A 890 -3.92 32.86 32.55
N GLY A 891 -4.51 32.31 31.48
CA GLY A 891 -4.31 32.79 30.11
C GLY A 891 -2.91 32.56 29.56
N PHE A 892 -2.17 31.53 30.01
CA PHE A 892 -0.92 31.18 29.35
C PHE A 892 -1.17 30.88 27.87
N CYS A 893 -0.24 31.31 27.00
CA CYS A 893 -0.36 31.24 25.53
C CYS A 893 -1.47 32.13 24.91
N ASP A 894 -1.96 33.15 25.63
CA ASP A 894 -2.74 34.25 25.03
C ASP A 894 -1.84 35.27 24.31
N LEU A 895 -2.42 36.26 23.63
CA LEU A 895 -1.66 37.30 22.95
C LEU A 895 -0.71 38.06 23.89
N ALA A 896 -1.11 38.36 25.12
CA ALA A 896 -0.30 39.13 26.05
C ALA A 896 0.95 38.35 26.51
N ASN A 897 0.80 37.06 26.82
CA ASN A 897 1.89 36.15 27.14
C ASN A 897 2.79 35.90 25.93
N THR A 898 2.20 35.71 24.75
CA THR A 898 2.96 35.50 23.51
C THR A 898 3.80 36.72 23.16
N LEU A 899 3.30 37.95 23.31
CA LEU A 899 4.10 39.18 23.14
C LEU A 899 5.26 39.27 24.15
N ARG A 900 5.05 38.88 25.41
CA ARG A 900 6.14 38.84 26.41
C ARG A 900 7.20 37.82 26.04
N MET A 901 6.78 36.63 25.64
CA MET A 901 7.69 35.54 25.26
C MET A 901 8.41 35.84 23.94
N ALA A 902 7.73 36.34 22.92
CA ALA A 902 8.33 36.74 21.64
C ALA A 902 9.44 37.79 21.84
N LYS A 903 9.20 38.77 22.73
CA LYS A 903 10.24 39.73 23.11
C LYS A 903 11.43 39.05 23.79
N ARG A 904 11.21 38.17 24.79
CA ARG A 904 12.30 37.41 25.45
C ARG A 904 13.11 36.58 24.45
N VAL A 905 12.45 35.93 23.48
CA VAL A 905 13.09 35.13 22.41
C VAL A 905 13.97 36.00 21.52
N LYS A 906 13.44 37.14 21.03
CA LYS A 906 14.17 38.05 20.13
C LYS A 906 15.30 38.79 20.86
N ASP A 907 15.10 39.20 22.11
CA ASP A 907 16.13 39.81 22.95
C ASP A 907 17.28 38.82 23.23
N ALA A 908 16.98 37.52 23.33
CA ALA A 908 17.98 36.47 23.39
C ALA A 908 18.68 36.22 22.04
N GLY A 909 18.26 36.85 20.95
CA GLY A 909 18.83 36.67 19.61
C GLY A 909 18.48 35.33 18.95
N LEU A 910 17.37 34.71 19.36
CA LEU A 910 16.84 33.50 18.74
C LEU A 910 15.74 33.84 17.73
N LYS A 911 15.51 32.94 16.78
CA LYS A 911 14.38 33.03 15.84
C LYS A 911 13.10 32.51 16.47
N LEU A 912 11.96 32.98 15.97
CA LEU A 912 10.63 32.68 16.46
C LEU A 912 9.83 31.93 15.40
N LEU A 913 9.38 30.73 15.75
CA LEU A 913 8.30 30.00 15.09
C LEU A 913 7.02 30.23 15.89
N LEU A 914 5.99 30.79 15.26
CA LEU A 914 4.69 31.00 15.91
C LEU A 914 3.66 30.00 15.36
N ASP A 915 3.00 29.28 16.25
CA ASP A 915 1.96 28.32 15.91
C ASP A 915 0.57 28.79 16.36
N PHE A 916 -0.32 28.97 15.40
CA PHE A 916 -1.72 29.32 15.64
C PHE A 916 -2.56 28.04 15.82
N HIS A 917 -3.01 27.77 17.04
CA HIS A 917 -3.85 26.59 17.31
C HIS A 917 -5.30 26.75 16.86
N TYR A 918 -5.79 27.98 16.69
CA TYR A 918 -7.19 28.28 16.33
C TYR A 918 -8.23 27.56 17.20
N SER A 919 -7.98 27.53 18.51
CA SER A 919 -8.79 26.87 19.53
C SER A 919 -8.63 27.63 20.86
N ASP A 920 -9.58 27.45 21.77
CA ASP A 920 -9.46 27.91 23.17
C ASP A 920 -8.65 26.93 24.03
N THR A 921 -8.60 25.66 23.63
CA THR A 921 -7.95 24.56 24.37
C THR A 921 -7.09 23.70 23.44
N TRP A 922 -6.51 22.62 23.97
CA TRP A 922 -5.58 21.76 23.24
C TRP A 922 -6.06 21.35 21.85
N ALA A 923 -5.16 21.44 20.87
CA ALA A 923 -5.40 21.05 19.49
C ALA A 923 -4.34 20.06 19.01
N ASP A 924 -4.75 18.88 18.56
CA ASP A 924 -3.93 17.78 18.06
C ASP A 924 -4.68 17.01 16.94
N PRO A 925 -4.08 16.02 16.25
CA PRO A 925 -4.74 15.30 15.15
C PRO A 925 -6.09 14.66 15.52
N GLY A 926 -6.34 14.36 16.80
CA GLY A 926 -7.60 13.79 17.28
C GLY A 926 -8.64 14.83 17.71
N LYS A 927 -8.27 16.10 17.93
CA LYS A 927 -9.19 17.16 18.37
C LYS A 927 -8.71 18.56 17.98
N GLN A 928 -9.52 19.28 17.21
CA GLN A 928 -9.20 20.64 16.70
C GLN A 928 -10.39 21.60 16.81
N PHE A 929 -11.14 21.57 17.92
CA PHE A 929 -12.42 22.27 18.02
C PHE A 929 -12.29 23.79 17.94
N LYS A 930 -13.25 24.43 17.27
CA LYS A 930 -13.28 25.89 17.17
C LYS A 930 -13.49 26.59 18.53
N PRO A 931 -12.93 27.79 18.72
CA PRO A 931 -13.17 28.67 19.88
C PRO A 931 -14.65 28.89 20.16
N ALA A 932 -15.00 29.06 21.44
CA ALA A 932 -16.36 29.31 21.89
C ALA A 932 -16.99 30.53 21.20
N ILE A 933 -16.20 31.60 21.02
CA ILE A 933 -16.64 32.84 20.35
C ILE A 933 -16.93 32.67 18.84
N TRP A 934 -16.50 31.57 18.23
CA TRP A 934 -16.73 31.25 16.82
C TRP A 934 -17.84 30.21 16.63
N LYS A 935 -18.41 29.68 17.71
CA LYS A 935 -19.55 28.75 17.64
C LYS A 935 -20.79 29.48 17.13
N GLY A 936 -21.52 28.82 16.23
CA GLY A 936 -22.73 29.38 15.62
C GLY A 936 -22.49 30.32 14.42
N SER A 937 -21.24 30.69 14.13
CA SER A 937 -20.91 31.44 12.91
C SER A 937 -21.12 30.58 11.65
N GLY A 938 -21.71 31.15 10.60
CA GLY A 938 -21.66 30.55 9.26
C GLY A 938 -20.23 30.52 8.70
N PHE A 939 -19.96 29.65 7.72
CA PHE A 939 -18.59 29.39 7.25
C PHE A 939 -17.82 30.64 6.76
N GLU A 940 -18.47 31.52 5.98
CA GLU A 940 -17.82 32.76 5.50
C GLU A 940 -17.43 33.71 6.63
N THR A 941 -18.26 33.76 7.69
CA THR A 941 -17.97 34.54 8.90
C THR A 941 -16.83 33.90 9.68
N LEU A 942 -16.81 32.57 9.78
CA LEU A 942 -15.73 31.82 10.42
C LEU A 942 -14.38 32.05 9.71
N GLU A 943 -14.37 32.00 8.38
CA GLU A 943 -13.20 32.28 7.54
C GLU A 943 -12.66 33.69 7.80
N GLN A 944 -13.54 34.68 7.91
CA GLN A 944 -13.17 36.05 8.26
C GLN A 944 -12.67 36.18 9.70
N GLN A 945 -13.32 35.53 10.68
CA GLN A 945 -12.92 35.55 12.09
C GLN A 945 -11.51 34.97 12.30
N LEU A 946 -11.18 33.88 11.58
CA LEU A 946 -9.84 33.33 11.56
C LEU A 946 -8.83 34.34 11.00
N PHE A 947 -9.12 34.91 9.82
CA PHE A 947 -8.27 35.95 9.21
C PHE A 947 -8.03 37.14 10.16
N ASP A 948 -9.08 37.63 10.82
CA ASP A 948 -9.03 38.80 11.70
C ASP A 948 -8.18 38.51 12.95
N PHE A 949 -8.35 37.34 13.57
CA PHE A 949 -7.54 36.91 14.71
C PHE A 949 -6.06 36.81 14.33
N THR A 950 -5.73 36.14 13.23
CA THR A 950 -4.35 36.04 12.75
C THR A 950 -3.76 37.43 12.45
N THR A 951 -4.55 38.31 11.83
CA THR A 951 -4.15 39.70 11.54
C THR A 951 -3.88 40.49 12.81
N GLN A 952 -4.73 40.36 13.84
CA GLN A 952 -4.57 41.02 15.13
C GLN A 952 -3.25 40.63 15.80
N VAL A 953 -2.96 39.33 15.87
CA VAL A 953 -1.74 38.80 16.50
C VAL A 953 -0.49 39.27 15.73
N MET A 954 -0.48 39.11 14.41
CA MET A 954 0.66 39.50 13.57
C MET A 954 0.91 41.01 13.60
N THR A 955 -0.15 41.82 13.65
CA THR A 955 -0.04 43.28 13.76
C THR A 955 0.57 43.68 15.10
N ALA A 956 0.16 43.04 16.21
CA ALA A 956 0.71 43.30 17.53
C ALA A 956 2.21 42.94 17.61
N LEU A 957 2.60 41.78 17.07
CA LEU A 957 4.01 41.36 17.00
C LEU A 957 4.85 42.30 16.13
N LYS A 958 4.30 42.75 14.99
CA LYS A 958 4.98 43.73 14.13
C LYS A 958 5.16 45.07 14.84
N ALA A 959 4.15 45.55 15.54
CA ALA A 959 4.24 46.78 16.34
C ALA A 959 5.27 46.67 17.47
N GLN A 960 5.45 45.48 18.04
CA GLN A 960 6.48 45.20 19.06
C GLN A 960 7.90 45.03 18.47
N GLY A 961 8.03 44.87 17.15
CA GLY A 961 9.31 44.58 16.49
C GLY A 961 9.74 43.11 16.59
N THR A 962 8.82 42.20 16.90
CA THR A 962 9.08 40.77 17.14
C THR A 962 8.35 39.88 16.14
N VAL A 963 8.31 40.28 14.87
CA VAL A 963 7.69 39.49 13.79
C VAL A 963 8.29 38.06 13.80
N PRO A 964 7.46 37.01 13.76
CA PRO A 964 7.93 35.63 13.65
C PRO A 964 8.77 35.43 12.39
N ASP A 965 9.79 34.59 12.47
CA ASP A 965 10.58 34.19 11.29
C ASP A 965 9.83 33.12 10.47
N MET A 966 8.99 32.34 11.15
CA MET A 966 8.18 31.28 10.55
C MET A 966 6.82 31.19 11.26
N VAL A 967 5.77 30.81 10.53
CA VAL A 967 4.42 30.63 11.06
C VAL A 967 3.80 29.30 10.62
N GLN A 968 3.14 28.62 11.56
CA GLN A 968 2.22 27.50 11.33
C GLN A 968 0.77 28.00 11.39
N VAL A 969 -0.04 27.57 10.44
CA VAL A 969 -1.50 27.83 10.41
C VAL A 969 -2.20 26.54 10.84
N GLY A 970 -2.35 26.37 12.15
CA GLY A 970 -2.80 25.13 12.77
C GLY A 970 -1.64 24.22 13.17
N ASN A 971 -1.90 23.39 14.19
CA ASN A 971 -0.99 22.38 14.71
C ASN A 971 -1.37 21.00 14.14
N GLU A 972 -0.45 20.26 13.51
CA GLU A 972 -0.66 18.88 13.06
C GLU A 972 -1.98 18.67 12.28
N ILE A 973 -2.13 19.36 11.15
CA ILE A 973 -3.44 19.63 10.53
C ILE A 973 -3.93 18.57 9.54
N ASN A 974 -3.35 17.36 9.53
CA ASN A 974 -3.72 16.30 8.57
C ASN A 974 -5.21 15.89 8.66
N HIS A 975 -5.85 16.10 9.82
CA HIS A 975 -7.29 15.90 10.02
C HIS A 975 -8.10 17.22 10.04
N GLY A 976 -7.43 18.36 9.97
CA GLY A 976 -8.03 19.69 9.82
C GLY A 976 -7.79 20.65 10.99
N ILE A 977 -8.51 21.77 11.00
CA ILE A 977 -8.51 22.85 12.00
C ILE A 977 -9.95 23.32 12.25
N VAL A 978 -10.24 23.95 13.40
CA VAL A 978 -11.51 24.68 13.62
C VAL A 978 -12.75 23.80 13.36
N TRP A 979 -12.75 22.59 13.91
CA TRP A 979 -13.78 21.57 13.67
C TRP A 979 -15.19 22.04 14.11
N PRO A 980 -16.26 21.55 13.44
CA PRO A 980 -16.24 20.54 12.35
C PRO A 980 -15.99 21.11 10.93
N ASP A 981 -16.02 22.43 10.77
CA ASP A 981 -16.02 23.09 9.45
C ASP A 981 -14.71 22.89 8.69
N GLY A 982 -13.56 23.12 9.34
CA GLY A 982 -12.25 22.88 8.74
C GLY A 982 -11.75 21.47 8.94
N ASN A 983 -12.59 20.44 8.82
CA ASN A 983 -12.17 19.04 8.95
C ASN A 983 -11.74 18.46 7.58
N ILE A 984 -10.91 17.41 7.56
CA ILE A 984 -10.52 16.71 6.32
C ILE A 984 -11.71 16.09 5.57
N MET A 985 -12.83 15.83 6.25
CA MET A 985 -14.12 15.49 5.62
C MET A 985 -14.70 16.62 4.75
N ASN A 986 -14.23 17.87 4.93
CA ASN A 986 -14.61 19.05 4.15
C ASN A 986 -13.34 19.74 3.58
N PRO A 987 -12.61 19.11 2.64
CA PRO A 987 -11.27 19.55 2.25
C PRO A 987 -11.23 20.95 1.61
N ASP A 988 -12.32 21.38 0.96
CA ASP A 988 -12.45 22.74 0.42
C ASP A 988 -12.54 23.80 1.54
N GLN A 989 -13.34 23.55 2.57
CA GLN A 989 -13.46 24.44 3.72
C GLN A 989 -12.16 24.49 4.53
N LEU A 990 -11.51 23.34 4.73
CA LEU A 990 -10.19 23.26 5.35
C LEU A 990 -9.16 24.11 4.58
N ALA A 991 -9.02 23.91 3.27
CA ALA A 991 -8.06 24.68 2.47
C ALA A 991 -8.35 26.19 2.51
N ARG A 992 -9.63 26.58 2.51
CA ARG A 992 -10.06 27.98 2.63
C ARG A 992 -9.63 28.62 3.96
N LEU A 993 -9.81 27.91 5.07
CA LEU A 993 -9.35 28.38 6.38
C LEU A 993 -7.81 28.51 6.46
N ILE A 994 -7.07 27.55 5.89
CA ILE A 994 -5.60 27.62 5.81
C ILE A 994 -5.16 28.82 4.95
N LYS A 995 -5.84 29.05 3.81
CA LYS A 995 -5.60 30.23 2.96
C LYS A 995 -5.88 31.53 3.69
N ALA A 996 -6.96 31.62 4.46
CA ALA A 996 -7.29 32.80 5.25
C ALA A 996 -6.17 33.12 6.27
N GLY A 997 -5.71 32.14 7.04
CA GLY A 997 -4.60 32.33 7.98
C GLY A 997 -3.29 32.71 7.27
N THR A 998 -2.96 32.02 6.18
CA THR A 998 -1.77 32.31 5.36
C THR A 998 -1.81 33.72 4.78
N SER A 999 -2.97 34.16 4.28
CA SER A 999 -3.18 35.49 3.72
C SER A 999 -3.02 36.58 4.79
N ALA A 1000 -3.54 36.36 6.00
CA ALA A 1000 -3.37 37.28 7.11
C ALA A 1000 -1.89 37.50 7.46
N VAL A 1001 -1.10 36.42 7.53
CA VAL A 1001 0.34 36.50 7.78
C VAL A 1001 1.06 37.26 6.66
N LYS A 1002 0.92 36.81 5.40
CA LYS A 1002 1.65 37.38 4.25
C LYS A 1002 1.25 38.83 3.93
N ARG A 1003 0.04 39.27 4.30
CA ARG A 1003 -0.39 40.68 4.17
C ARG A 1003 0.32 41.60 5.18
N ILE A 1004 0.62 41.10 6.37
CA ILE A 1004 1.34 41.88 7.39
C ILE A 1004 2.85 41.83 7.17
N SER A 1005 3.39 40.66 6.81
CA SER A 1005 4.82 40.46 6.55
C SER A 1005 5.02 39.38 5.47
N PRO A 1006 5.27 39.76 4.21
CA PRO A 1006 5.42 38.80 3.11
C PRO A 1006 6.68 37.93 3.22
N GLU A 1007 7.67 38.34 4.03
CA GLU A 1007 8.94 37.64 4.25
C GLU A 1007 8.85 36.47 5.23
N VAL A 1008 7.74 36.31 5.95
CA VAL A 1008 7.55 35.20 6.91
C VAL A 1008 7.49 33.88 6.16
N VAL A 1009 8.26 32.89 6.61
CA VAL A 1009 8.20 31.52 6.08
C VAL A 1009 6.91 30.85 6.54
N MET A 1010 6.14 30.31 5.60
CA MET A 1010 4.91 29.56 5.91
C MET A 1010 5.18 28.07 5.96
N MET A 1011 4.88 27.44 7.10
CA MET A 1011 4.96 25.99 7.26
C MET A 1011 3.59 25.35 7.11
N LEU A 1012 3.51 24.30 6.28
CA LEU A 1012 2.38 23.37 6.28
C LEU A 1012 2.74 22.19 7.19
N HIS A 1013 2.12 22.11 8.36
CA HIS A 1013 2.48 21.14 9.41
C HIS A 1013 1.49 19.99 9.51
N VAL A 1014 1.94 18.77 9.22
CA VAL A 1014 1.15 17.53 9.32
C VAL A 1014 1.77 16.58 10.35
N ALA A 1015 0.96 15.70 10.96
CA ALA A 1015 1.48 14.60 11.76
C ALA A 1015 1.83 13.39 10.87
N LEU A 1016 2.26 12.30 11.52
CA LEU A 1016 2.49 10.98 10.89
C LEU A 1016 3.71 10.97 9.98
N GLY A 1017 4.84 11.49 10.46
CA GLY A 1017 6.06 11.65 9.68
C GLY A 1017 6.66 10.40 9.04
N GLY A 1018 6.27 9.18 9.41
CA GLY A 1018 6.64 7.96 8.69
C GLY A 1018 5.56 7.41 7.74
N GLN A 1019 4.35 7.96 7.72
CA GLN A 1019 3.26 7.53 6.85
C GLN A 1019 3.23 8.38 5.57
N HIS A 1020 4.03 7.94 4.58
CA HIS A 1020 4.21 8.68 3.33
C HIS A 1020 2.91 8.98 2.57
N ASP A 1021 2.05 7.98 2.39
CA ASP A 1021 0.83 8.13 1.59
C ASP A 1021 -0.12 9.17 2.18
N GLU A 1022 -0.20 9.25 3.52
CA GLU A 1022 -1.06 10.20 4.22
C GLU A 1022 -0.50 11.63 4.14
N SER A 1023 0.80 11.78 4.37
CA SER A 1023 1.51 13.07 4.24
C SER A 1023 1.40 13.61 2.81
N ALA A 1024 1.74 12.79 1.82
CA ALA A 1024 1.70 13.15 0.42
C ALA A 1024 0.27 13.41 -0.08
N GLY A 1025 -0.69 12.58 0.32
CA GLY A 1025 -2.10 12.78 0.00
C GLY A 1025 -2.58 14.14 0.50
N PHE A 1026 -2.35 14.48 1.77
CA PHE A 1026 -2.75 15.76 2.31
C PHE A 1026 -2.12 16.94 1.55
N VAL A 1027 -0.81 16.89 1.26
CA VAL A 1027 -0.11 17.94 0.51
C VAL A 1027 -0.67 18.08 -0.92
N ASP A 1028 -0.95 16.97 -1.61
CA ASP A 1028 -1.59 16.98 -2.94
C ASP A 1028 -2.94 17.68 -2.89
N HIS A 1029 -3.78 17.34 -1.90
CA HIS A 1029 -5.10 17.94 -1.70
C HIS A 1029 -5.05 19.44 -1.42
N MET A 1030 -4.05 19.91 -0.66
CA MET A 1030 -3.85 21.33 -0.34
C MET A 1030 -3.32 22.11 -1.54
N LEU A 1031 -2.34 21.57 -2.28
CA LEU A 1031 -1.81 22.18 -3.50
C LEU A 1031 -2.88 22.31 -4.59
N ALA A 1032 -3.70 21.28 -4.79
CA ALA A 1032 -4.82 21.32 -5.75
C ALA A 1032 -5.83 22.45 -5.46
N ARG A 1033 -5.92 22.90 -4.19
CA ARG A 1033 -6.80 23.98 -3.73
C ARG A 1033 -6.09 25.34 -3.63
N GLY A 1034 -4.83 25.42 -4.05
CA GLY A 1034 -4.06 26.67 -4.06
C GLY A 1034 -3.61 27.15 -2.68
N VAL A 1035 -3.44 26.25 -1.72
CA VAL A 1035 -2.80 26.56 -0.44
C VAL A 1035 -1.32 26.87 -0.67
N HIS A 1036 -0.85 28.00 -0.14
CA HIS A 1036 0.53 28.42 -0.24
C HIS A 1036 1.32 28.03 1.01
N PHE A 1037 2.50 27.44 0.83
CA PHE A 1037 3.47 27.17 1.89
C PHE A 1037 4.90 27.11 1.32
N ASP A 1038 5.87 27.40 2.18
CA ASP A 1038 7.30 27.47 1.86
C ASP A 1038 8.04 26.18 2.27
N VAL A 1039 7.63 25.57 3.39
CA VAL A 1039 8.25 24.37 3.98
C VAL A 1039 7.18 23.38 4.46
N ILE A 1040 7.47 22.08 4.38
CA ILE A 1040 6.63 21.02 4.95
C ILE A 1040 7.16 20.69 6.35
N GLY A 1041 6.30 20.75 7.36
CA GLY A 1041 6.58 20.34 8.72
C GLY A 1041 5.96 18.97 9.00
N GLU A 1042 6.72 18.06 9.56
CA GLU A 1042 6.26 16.73 9.99
C GLU A 1042 6.39 16.60 11.52
N SER A 1043 5.38 16.04 12.18
CA SER A 1043 5.57 15.49 13.52
C SER A 1043 5.98 14.04 13.45
N TYR A 1044 6.95 13.64 14.27
CA TYR A 1044 7.43 12.27 14.32
C TYR A 1044 7.62 11.78 15.75
N TYR A 1045 6.79 10.80 16.10
CA TYR A 1045 6.89 10.04 17.34
C TYR A 1045 7.05 8.57 16.98
N PRO A 1046 8.22 7.93 17.20
CA PRO A 1046 8.46 6.53 16.79
C PRO A 1046 7.44 5.51 17.30
N MET A 1047 6.73 5.86 18.38
CA MET A 1047 5.64 5.05 18.94
C MET A 1047 4.41 5.04 18.00
N TRP A 1048 4.12 6.15 17.34
CA TRP A 1048 2.87 6.36 16.59
C TRP A 1048 3.09 6.43 15.08
N HIS A 1049 4.23 6.97 14.63
CA HIS A 1049 4.41 7.46 13.26
C HIS A 1049 5.35 6.57 12.44
N GLY A 1050 5.40 5.27 12.72
CA GLY A 1050 6.30 4.34 12.02
C GLY A 1050 7.76 4.40 12.47
N THR A 1051 8.63 3.69 11.75
CA THR A 1051 10.05 3.55 12.08
C THR A 1051 10.88 4.76 11.65
N PRO A 1052 12.11 4.93 12.16
CA PRO A 1052 13.00 6.01 11.70
C PRO A 1052 13.37 5.92 10.21
N ASP A 1053 13.37 4.72 9.64
CA ASP A 1053 13.58 4.54 8.20
C ASP A 1053 12.36 5.02 7.40
N ASP A 1054 11.14 4.77 7.91
CA ASP A 1054 9.91 5.30 7.32
C ASP A 1054 9.92 6.84 7.32
N LEU A 1055 10.35 7.47 8.42
CA LEU A 1055 10.55 8.93 8.48
C LEU A 1055 11.54 9.40 7.40
N ARG A 1056 12.71 8.76 7.31
CA ARG A 1056 13.76 9.14 6.35
C ARG A 1056 13.25 9.08 4.92
N ASP A 1057 12.58 7.98 4.58
CA ASP A 1057 12.04 7.75 3.25
C ASP A 1057 10.90 8.73 2.94
N ASN A 1058 10.02 9.02 3.91
CA ASN A 1058 8.96 10.02 3.76
C ASN A 1058 9.53 11.42 3.49
N LEU A 1059 10.42 11.93 4.35
CA LEU A 1059 11.01 13.26 4.20
C LEU A 1059 11.73 13.43 2.85
N ALA A 1060 12.49 12.41 2.42
CA ALA A 1060 13.16 12.41 1.12
C ALA A 1060 12.16 12.39 -0.05
N SER A 1061 11.07 11.63 0.09
CA SER A 1061 10.01 11.56 -0.91
C SER A 1061 9.24 12.87 -1.05
N LEU A 1062 8.76 13.45 0.07
CA LEU A 1062 8.04 14.72 0.09
C LEU A 1062 8.88 15.85 -0.50
N SER A 1063 10.14 15.96 -0.07
CA SER A 1063 11.03 16.99 -0.58
C SER A 1063 11.23 16.89 -2.09
N ARG A 1064 11.48 15.69 -2.61
CA ARG A 1064 11.66 15.43 -4.04
C ARG A 1064 10.37 15.61 -4.84
N LYS A 1065 9.23 15.18 -4.32
CA LYS A 1065 7.93 15.22 -5.01
C LYS A 1065 7.43 16.65 -5.18
N TYR A 1066 7.58 17.47 -4.15
CA TYR A 1066 7.02 18.84 -4.13
C TYR A 1066 8.05 19.94 -4.38
N ASP A 1067 9.33 19.59 -4.47
CA ASP A 1067 10.45 20.53 -4.55
C ASP A 1067 10.45 21.54 -3.38
N LYS A 1068 10.23 21.02 -2.17
CA LYS A 1068 10.13 21.78 -0.93
C LYS A 1068 11.17 21.34 0.09
N ASP A 1069 11.53 22.28 0.96
CA ASP A 1069 12.28 21.99 2.17
C ASP A 1069 11.38 21.30 3.21
N VAL A 1070 11.98 20.52 4.11
CA VAL A 1070 11.28 19.73 5.13
C VAL A 1070 11.88 19.93 6.52
N ILE A 1071 11.05 19.92 7.56
CA ILE A 1071 11.44 20.05 8.98
C ILE A 1071 10.65 19.02 9.81
N VAL A 1072 11.30 18.36 10.77
CA VAL A 1072 10.58 17.60 11.80
C VAL A 1072 10.23 18.55 12.95
N VAL A 1073 9.06 19.17 12.89
CA VAL A 1073 8.69 20.30 13.75
C VAL A 1073 8.13 19.87 15.11
N GLU A 1074 7.83 18.57 15.28
CA GLU A 1074 7.64 18.00 16.61
C GLU A 1074 8.22 16.59 16.68
N TYR A 1075 8.97 16.31 17.75
CA TYR A 1075 9.41 14.96 18.11
C TYR A 1075 9.80 14.95 19.60
N SER A 1076 9.97 13.75 20.16
CA SER A 1076 10.44 13.55 21.54
C SER A 1076 11.55 12.51 21.62
N GLN A 1077 11.28 11.26 21.23
CA GLN A 1077 12.25 10.16 21.36
C GLN A 1077 13.33 10.17 20.25
N LEU A 1078 14.36 9.33 20.42
CA LEU A 1078 15.41 9.09 19.42
C LEU A 1078 16.14 10.37 18.93
N LYS A 1079 16.41 11.29 19.86
CA LYS A 1079 16.89 12.66 19.61
C LYS A 1079 18.03 12.75 18.58
N ASP A 1080 19.08 11.95 18.74
CA ASP A 1080 20.24 11.95 17.85
C ASP A 1080 19.88 11.46 16.43
N LEU A 1081 19.04 10.44 16.34
CA LEU A 1081 18.65 9.81 15.08
C LEU A 1081 17.65 10.66 14.29
N VAL A 1082 16.62 11.20 14.96
CA VAL A 1082 15.62 12.07 14.32
C VAL A 1082 16.28 13.33 13.77
N ASN A 1083 17.18 13.96 14.54
CA ASN A 1083 17.94 15.12 14.05
C ASN A 1083 18.77 14.78 12.81
N ARG A 1084 19.51 13.67 12.85
CA ARG A 1084 20.31 13.24 11.69
C ARG A 1084 19.43 13.03 10.46
N ILE A 1085 18.32 12.31 10.59
CA ILE A 1085 17.38 12.07 9.49
C ILE A 1085 16.83 13.39 8.93
N ALA A 1086 16.42 14.30 9.80
CA ALA A 1086 15.82 15.56 9.41
C ALA A 1086 16.81 16.55 8.74
N PHE A 1087 18.11 16.48 9.07
CA PHE A 1087 19.14 17.31 8.45
C PHE A 1087 19.78 16.66 7.20
N ASP A 1088 19.86 15.33 7.13
CA ASP A 1088 20.55 14.60 6.06
C ASP A 1088 19.65 14.30 4.84
N VAL A 1089 18.47 14.92 4.74
CA VAL A 1089 17.60 14.81 3.56
C VAL A 1089 18.36 15.25 2.30
N PRO A 1090 18.36 14.45 1.20
CA PRO A 1090 19.16 14.73 0.01
C PRO A 1090 18.99 16.13 -0.56
N GLY A 1091 20.09 16.70 -1.08
CA GLY A 1091 20.09 18.04 -1.67
C GLY A 1091 20.09 19.18 -0.63
N GLY A 1092 20.30 18.89 0.66
CA GLY A 1092 20.32 19.91 1.72
C GLY A 1092 18.93 20.51 1.98
N ARG A 1093 17.87 19.76 1.64
CA ARG A 1093 16.47 20.14 1.77
C ARG A 1093 15.92 19.90 3.18
N GLY A 1094 16.64 19.12 3.99
CA GLY A 1094 16.34 18.88 5.39
C GLY A 1094 16.81 20.06 6.23
N LYS A 1095 15.86 20.82 6.79
CA LYS A 1095 16.16 22.07 7.49
C LYS A 1095 16.20 21.93 9.01
N GLY A 1096 15.92 20.75 9.54
CA GLY A 1096 16.19 20.44 10.94
C GLY A 1096 14.95 20.06 11.73
N THR A 1097 14.97 20.35 13.03
CA THR A 1097 14.00 19.82 13.97
C THR A 1097 13.56 20.83 15.03
N CYS A 1098 12.43 20.54 15.70
CA CYS A 1098 12.01 21.23 16.90
C CYS A 1098 11.58 20.22 17.98
N ILE A 1099 12.32 20.18 19.09
CA ILE A 1099 12.01 19.28 20.20
C ILE A 1099 10.74 19.76 20.91
N TRP A 1100 9.83 18.82 21.16
CA TRP A 1100 8.59 19.08 21.86
C TRP A 1100 8.83 19.24 23.37
N GLU A 1101 8.47 20.38 23.95
CA GLU A 1101 8.40 20.62 25.40
C GLU A 1101 9.60 20.15 26.25
N PRO A 1102 10.84 20.55 25.91
CA PRO A 1102 12.05 20.08 26.61
C PRO A 1102 12.13 20.54 28.07
N LEU A 1103 11.39 21.58 28.46
CA LEU A 1103 11.41 22.15 29.81
C LEU A 1103 10.52 21.40 30.81
N SER A 1104 9.69 20.46 30.33
CA SER A 1104 8.76 19.70 31.16
C SER A 1104 9.38 18.40 31.68
N THR A 1105 8.73 17.77 32.65
CA THR A 1105 9.13 16.45 33.16
C THR A 1105 8.97 15.32 32.14
N TRP A 1106 8.35 15.59 30.98
CA TRP A 1106 8.09 14.58 29.98
C TRP A 1106 9.35 14.26 29.17
N GLU A 1107 10.01 15.29 28.61
CA GLU A 1107 11.30 15.13 27.91
C GLU A 1107 12.52 15.15 28.83
N SER A 1108 12.33 15.59 30.08
CA SER A 1108 13.32 15.53 31.15
C SER A 1108 14.67 16.15 30.81
N PHE A 1109 14.80 17.24 30.01
CA PHE A 1109 16.09 17.96 29.98
C PHE A 1109 16.39 18.61 31.32
N PHE A 1110 15.32 18.93 32.04
CA PHE A 1110 15.35 19.48 33.38
C PHE A 1110 14.63 18.53 34.32
N ASP A 1111 15.20 18.32 35.51
CA ASP A 1111 14.51 17.61 36.57
C ASP A 1111 13.30 18.42 37.10
N LYS A 1112 12.52 17.82 38.01
CA LYS A 1112 11.35 18.47 38.63
C LYS A 1112 11.67 19.78 39.36
N THR A 1113 12.94 20.06 39.64
CA THR A 1113 13.41 21.27 40.32
C THR A 1113 13.97 22.32 39.35
N GLY A 1114 14.07 22.01 38.06
CA GLY A 1114 14.60 22.90 37.03
C GLY A 1114 16.11 22.76 36.78
N LYS A 1115 16.76 21.69 37.24
CA LYS A 1115 18.19 21.45 36.96
C LYS A 1115 18.38 20.68 35.68
N SER A 1116 19.25 21.16 34.79
CA SER A 1116 19.60 20.45 33.56
C SER A 1116 20.28 19.10 33.84
N ASN A 1117 20.22 18.19 32.87
CA ASN A 1117 20.95 16.91 32.90
C ASN A 1117 21.64 16.60 31.56
N GLU A 1118 22.22 15.40 31.44
CA GLU A 1118 23.01 15.01 30.27
C GLU A 1118 22.26 15.00 28.94
N LEU A 1119 20.92 14.99 28.93
CA LEU A 1119 20.14 15.04 27.69
C LEU A 1119 20.33 16.38 26.95
N LEU A 1120 20.53 17.47 27.69
CA LEU A 1120 20.77 18.78 27.10
C LEU A 1120 22.13 18.83 26.38
N LEU A 1121 23.15 18.16 26.93
CA LEU A 1121 24.50 18.06 26.34
C LEU A 1121 24.51 17.36 24.98
N LYS A 1122 23.50 16.55 24.65
CA LYS A 1122 23.37 15.98 23.30
C LYS A 1122 23.20 17.08 22.23
N TYR A 1123 22.56 18.19 22.58
CA TYR A 1123 22.30 19.28 21.65
C TYR A 1123 23.53 20.14 21.38
N ASP A 1124 24.53 20.15 22.27
CA ASP A 1124 25.85 20.70 21.96
C ASP A 1124 26.50 19.97 20.78
N VAL A 1125 26.37 18.64 20.74
CA VAL A 1125 26.92 17.80 19.68
C VAL A 1125 26.13 18.00 18.38
N ILE A 1126 24.80 17.93 18.45
CA ILE A 1126 23.90 18.12 17.30
C ILE A 1126 24.10 19.52 16.69
N SER A 1127 24.14 20.57 17.51
CA SER A 1127 24.35 21.95 17.05
C SER A 1127 25.69 22.13 16.36
N LYS A 1128 26.78 21.59 16.93
CA LYS A 1128 28.11 21.59 16.28
C LYS A 1128 28.14 20.85 14.95
N GLN A 1129 27.33 19.80 14.81
CA GLN A 1129 27.29 19.00 13.59
C GLN A 1129 26.49 19.68 12.47
N PHE A 1130 25.34 20.28 12.79
CA PHE A 1130 24.37 20.68 11.78
C PHE A 1130 24.14 22.19 11.67
N ILE A 1131 24.34 22.95 12.74
CA ILE A 1131 24.02 24.39 12.80
C ILE A 1131 25.27 25.27 12.65
N ARG A 1132 26.34 24.97 13.39
CA ARG A 1132 27.55 25.82 13.49
C ARG A 1132 28.46 25.76 12.27
#